data_AF-A0A2M7L2K6-F1
#
_entry.id   AF-A0A2M7L2K6-F1
#
_cell.length_a   1.000
_cell.length_b   1.000
_cell.length_c   1.000
_cell.angle_alpha   90.00
_cell.angle_beta   90.00
_cell.angle_gamma   90.00
#
_symmetry.space_group_name_H-M   'P 1'
#
loop_
_entity.id
_entity.type
_entity.pdbx_description
1 polymer ?
#
loop_
_entity_poly.entity_id
_entity_poly.type
_entity_poly.pdbx_seq_one_letter_code
_entity_poly.pdbx_strand_id
1 'polypeptide(L)'
;MKLATTISLTGLTLLLLTPLVEAEVLIDTDFGKSDQPVNVVSADGRTNVTGVLPAGWFENSTGSWQPDIELRYQKQTEGARSFLRFEKVRGGTMQVGHALPDVKERTFLRLTCTARSLEGGSAQLGIRFNGAPYSFPWSVSPNLGPDWHDYRYEFWLDPQPQSVRLQLTMSSVGAVDATALRLERLSRDELIAAIKAAHPTASEGNLAQNTRFPLGLPTGWCLSREDDDAQVVVSSDSDVPGPSGYPALHVRTPVPFRLNTALFPIPWSFEKHAASLSLRGNCLGRLLAIGAGGRQLAEQRFQLQGPAWQRVSVTFEPVLLGQVHGLRIEAGGELWLDALQVERGTAATPYTPPMSCEVALACPPSEVSAARIQFEDEPAQVLFAVTGEAKGATLRGRVVNLYGESSDLPTGALDSKQLQAGTLDYSAFLQHPYGAFRVEAWVEGLAGKALSAPAEVVVYRLRRPRHWGEEAPDSPFGVHTLPATRHLVMAKAAGCNWVRLHDAGMEFVGWSWVEPEKGKWTFFDEPVQRYRRWHLSVLGQLETAPNWATGYPKLCQGYWDRWYQPQNLDDWSEYVRRITGRYKGVIHAWEVWNEPWGNFWAKYAPGEKADRKRSDTAAGDYAALQAAAYRAAKKVDPTLTIVGFNSYAGYNGREWTAGVQQAGGLATCDVFSYHRYADESLGWPGDGMAEHGLPEAASSLADAAGKLPKPAWMSEGTTLRTSTFDGFYNCTLPYPNEDDYLSTADQTARYMVRILSDGPQKLFLYTMHGLDYFRGTDAPNWRALLSNDGYLH
;
A
#
# COMPACT_ATOMS: atom_id res chain seq x y z
N MET A 1 57.31 15.05 -12.18
CA MET A 1 58.37 14.03 -12.08
C MET A 1 58.26 13.35 -10.72
N LYS A 2 57.91 12.05 -10.72
CA LYS A 2 58.03 11.03 -9.66
C LYS A 2 57.19 11.13 -8.36
N LEU A 3 56.40 10.05 -8.19
CA LEU A 3 55.80 9.47 -7.00
C LEU A 3 56.73 9.41 -5.77
N ALA A 4 56.12 9.41 -4.58
CA ALA A 4 56.57 8.57 -3.48
C ALA A 4 55.39 8.23 -2.54
N THR A 5 54.86 7.02 -2.74
CA THR A 5 53.96 6.28 -1.84
C THR A 5 54.79 5.76 -0.67
N THR A 6 54.33 5.89 0.58
CA THR A 6 54.94 5.20 1.73
C THR A 6 53.96 4.17 2.27
N ILE A 7 54.36 2.91 2.15
CA ILE A 7 53.74 1.72 2.71
C ILE A 7 54.14 1.63 4.18
N SER A 8 53.18 1.27 5.06
CA SER A 8 53.51 0.61 6.32
C SER A 8 52.61 -0.62 6.47
N LEU A 9 53.24 -1.79 6.42
CA LEU A 9 52.71 -3.10 6.75
C LEU A 9 53.09 -3.39 8.20
N THR A 10 52.14 -3.83 9.04
CA THR A 10 52.18 -5.14 9.74
C THR A 10 51.10 -5.24 10.82
N GLY A 11 50.28 -6.27 10.69
CA GLY A 11 49.24 -6.68 11.63
C GLY A 11 48.60 -7.96 11.13
N LEU A 12 49.42 -8.98 10.84
CA LEU A 12 48.99 -10.26 10.27
C LEU A 12 48.39 -11.11 11.39
N THR A 13 47.08 -11.03 11.59
CA THR A 13 46.34 -12.04 12.36
C THR A 13 46.03 -13.17 11.40
N LEU A 14 46.67 -14.32 11.60
CA LEU A 14 46.49 -15.53 10.81
C LEU A 14 45.08 -16.09 11.08
N LEU A 15 44.07 -15.57 10.37
CA LEU A 15 42.79 -16.25 10.23
C LEU A 15 43.04 -17.49 9.37
N LEU A 16 42.88 -18.67 9.97
CA LEU A 16 42.73 -19.93 9.26
C LEU A 16 41.55 -19.75 8.29
N LEU A 17 41.86 -19.46 7.03
CA LEU A 17 40.93 -19.55 5.91
C LEU A 17 40.56 -21.03 5.76
N THR A 18 39.49 -21.44 6.43
CA THR A 18 38.69 -22.57 5.94
C THR A 18 38.35 -22.26 4.47
N PRO A 19 38.56 -23.19 3.54
CA PRO A 19 38.18 -22.96 2.15
C PRO A 19 36.68 -22.66 2.13
N LEU A 20 36.32 -21.42 1.76
CA LEU A 20 34.97 -21.12 1.34
C LEU A 20 34.72 -22.02 0.13
N VAL A 21 33.89 -23.05 0.31
CA VAL A 21 33.32 -23.78 -0.82
C VAL A 21 32.62 -22.73 -1.68
N GLU A 22 33.00 -22.66 -2.95
CA GLU A 22 32.45 -21.68 -3.89
C GLU A 22 30.96 -21.97 -4.08
N ALA A 23 30.13 -20.92 -4.07
CA ALA A 23 28.68 -21.05 -4.22
C ALA A 23 28.34 -21.82 -5.51
N GLU A 24 27.37 -22.73 -5.45
CA GLU A 24 26.96 -23.52 -6.61
C GLU A 24 26.26 -22.59 -7.62
N VAL A 25 26.80 -22.47 -8.83
CA VAL A 25 26.21 -21.65 -9.90
C VAL A 25 25.08 -22.43 -10.60
N LEU A 26 23.86 -21.94 -10.50
CA LEU A 26 22.68 -22.53 -11.14
C LEU A 26 22.44 -21.97 -12.55
N ILE A 27 22.66 -20.65 -12.73
CA ILE A 27 22.55 -19.95 -14.01
C ILE A 27 23.71 -18.97 -14.13
N ASP A 28 24.35 -18.94 -15.30
CA ASP A 28 25.32 -17.91 -15.68
C ASP A 28 25.06 -17.53 -17.14
N THR A 29 24.41 -16.39 -17.34
CA THR A 29 23.96 -15.90 -18.65
C THR A 29 24.73 -14.66 -19.04
N ASP A 30 25.39 -14.71 -20.19
CA ASP A 30 25.87 -13.54 -20.92
C ASP A 30 24.89 -13.26 -22.07
N PHE A 31 24.00 -12.28 -21.87
CA PHE A 31 22.98 -11.92 -22.85
C PHE A 31 23.58 -11.38 -24.15
N GLY A 32 24.81 -10.84 -24.11
CA GLY A 32 25.56 -10.42 -25.28
C GLY A 32 25.98 -11.58 -26.18
N LYS A 33 25.89 -12.84 -25.73
CA LYS A 33 26.18 -14.05 -26.51
C LYS A 33 24.93 -14.77 -27.05
N SER A 34 23.77 -14.13 -27.00
CA SER A 34 22.52 -14.71 -27.50
C SER A 34 22.58 -15.06 -28.98
N ASP A 35 22.22 -16.30 -29.31
CA ASP A 35 22.28 -16.87 -30.67
C ASP A 35 21.13 -17.83 -31.01
N GLN A 36 20.27 -18.21 -30.05
CA GLN A 36 19.16 -19.14 -30.29
C GLN A 36 18.00 -18.39 -30.95
N PRO A 37 17.62 -18.72 -32.18
CA PRO A 37 16.59 -17.97 -32.90
C PRO A 37 15.21 -18.18 -32.27
N VAL A 38 14.46 -17.08 -32.17
CA VAL A 38 13.04 -17.07 -31.83
C VAL A 38 12.27 -16.52 -33.01
N ASN A 39 11.28 -17.27 -33.49
CA ASN A 39 10.39 -16.85 -34.56
C ASN A 39 9.01 -17.48 -34.38
N VAL A 40 8.08 -16.73 -33.78
CA VAL A 40 6.68 -17.11 -33.59
C VAL A 40 5.80 -16.03 -34.22
N VAL A 41 5.30 -16.30 -35.42
CA VAL A 41 4.47 -15.37 -36.19
C VAL A 41 3.16 -16.05 -36.57
N SER A 42 2.02 -15.48 -36.18
CA SER A 42 0.70 -15.98 -36.58
C SER A 42 0.34 -15.54 -38.00
N ALA A 43 -0.50 -16.31 -38.68
CA ALA A 43 -0.89 -16.04 -40.07
C ALA A 43 -1.65 -14.71 -40.26
N ASP A 44 -2.33 -14.24 -39.22
CA ASP A 44 -3.04 -12.96 -39.19
C ASP A 44 -2.16 -11.77 -38.73
N GLY A 45 -0.88 -12.01 -38.41
CA GLY A 45 0.07 -10.99 -37.98
C GLY A 45 -0.18 -10.43 -36.58
N ARG A 46 -1.18 -10.93 -35.84
CA ARG A 46 -1.51 -10.46 -34.49
C ARG A 46 -0.46 -10.88 -33.47
N THR A 47 0.13 -12.06 -33.64
CA THR A 47 1.29 -12.52 -32.87
C THR A 47 2.55 -12.39 -33.73
N ASN A 48 3.53 -11.61 -33.27
CA ASN A 48 4.81 -11.42 -33.94
C ASN A 48 5.95 -11.34 -32.91
N VAL A 49 6.58 -12.48 -32.63
CA VAL A 49 7.71 -12.60 -31.68
C VAL A 49 8.94 -13.06 -32.43
N THR A 50 9.95 -12.18 -32.51
CA THR A 50 11.16 -12.42 -33.31
C THR A 50 12.43 -12.06 -32.56
N GLY A 51 13.56 -12.70 -32.89
CA GLY A 51 14.86 -12.31 -32.38
C GLY A 51 15.73 -13.50 -31.96
N VAL A 52 16.56 -13.29 -30.93
CA VAL A 52 17.43 -14.32 -30.35
C VAL A 52 17.34 -14.35 -28.83
N LEU A 53 17.52 -15.54 -28.25
CA LEU A 53 17.72 -15.74 -26.80
C LEU A 53 19.04 -16.47 -26.54
N PRO A 54 19.60 -16.38 -25.32
CA PRO A 54 20.76 -17.18 -24.94
C PRO A 54 20.38 -18.63 -24.68
N ALA A 55 21.38 -19.52 -24.73
CA ALA A 55 21.19 -20.93 -24.40
C ALA A 55 20.55 -21.10 -23.00
N GLY A 56 19.63 -22.05 -22.87
CA GLY A 56 18.88 -22.32 -21.63
C GLY A 56 17.64 -21.46 -21.42
N TRP A 57 17.53 -20.32 -22.11
CA TRP A 57 16.34 -19.47 -22.09
C TRP A 57 15.33 -19.88 -23.17
N PHE A 58 14.04 -19.72 -22.88
CA PHE A 58 12.96 -20.04 -23.80
C PHE A 58 11.84 -18.98 -23.79
N GLU A 59 11.18 -18.86 -24.93
CA GLU A 59 10.03 -17.98 -25.17
C GLU A 59 8.75 -18.58 -24.57
N ASN A 60 7.94 -17.77 -23.86
CA ASN A 60 6.66 -18.22 -23.30
C ASN A 60 5.59 -17.09 -23.30
N SER A 61 5.62 -16.19 -24.26
CA SER A 61 4.68 -15.06 -24.36
C SER A 61 3.47 -15.38 -25.25
N THR A 62 3.48 -16.52 -25.93
CA THR A 62 2.49 -16.84 -26.97
C THR A 62 1.53 -17.96 -26.55
N GLY A 63 0.30 -17.92 -27.06
CA GLY A 63 -0.72 -18.96 -26.89
C GLY A 63 -2.15 -18.42 -26.97
N SER A 64 -3.16 -19.31 -26.86
CA SER A 64 -4.58 -18.92 -26.95
C SER A 64 -5.04 -17.91 -25.88
N TRP A 65 -4.27 -17.77 -24.81
CA TRP A 65 -4.48 -16.86 -23.69
C TRP A 65 -3.94 -15.45 -23.94
N GLN A 66 -3.15 -15.23 -25.01
CA GLN A 66 -2.66 -13.93 -25.46
C GLN A 66 -2.66 -13.84 -27.00
N PRO A 67 -3.81 -13.50 -27.62
CA PRO A 67 -3.96 -13.57 -29.08
C PRO A 67 -3.29 -12.40 -29.85
N ASP A 68 -2.80 -11.37 -29.16
CA ASP A 68 -2.26 -10.15 -29.78
C ASP A 68 -1.00 -9.66 -29.04
N ILE A 69 0.16 -9.78 -29.68
CA ILE A 69 1.45 -9.42 -29.08
C ILE A 69 2.54 -9.21 -30.16
N GLU A 70 3.34 -8.15 -30.01
CA GLU A 70 4.57 -7.96 -30.81
C GLU A 70 5.79 -7.74 -29.90
N LEU A 71 6.81 -8.57 -30.08
CA LEU A 71 8.03 -8.60 -29.27
C LEU A 71 9.28 -8.75 -30.16
N ARG A 72 10.38 -8.13 -29.73
CA ARG A 72 11.68 -8.22 -30.40
C ARG A 72 12.78 -8.49 -29.37
N TYR A 73 13.60 -9.51 -29.62
CA TYR A 73 14.77 -9.85 -28.80
C TYR A 73 16.04 -9.62 -29.61
N GLN A 74 16.65 -8.45 -29.46
CA GLN A 74 17.70 -7.98 -30.37
C GLN A 74 19.05 -7.91 -29.66
N LYS A 75 20.03 -8.65 -30.16
CA LYS A 75 21.42 -8.46 -29.74
C LYS A 75 21.92 -7.11 -30.24
N GLN A 76 22.51 -6.34 -29.34
CA GLN A 76 22.99 -4.99 -29.59
C GLN A 76 24.41 -4.83 -29.02
N THR A 77 25.12 -3.80 -29.49
CA THR A 77 26.45 -3.44 -28.99
C THR A 77 26.51 -1.92 -28.78
N GLU A 78 27.02 -1.50 -27.63
CA GLU A 78 27.29 -0.10 -27.30
C GLU A 78 28.71 0.00 -26.73
N GLY A 79 29.61 0.67 -27.47
CA GLY A 79 31.03 0.67 -27.14
C GLY A 79 31.60 -0.75 -27.08
N ALA A 80 32.20 -1.12 -25.95
CA ALA A 80 32.75 -2.46 -25.70
C ALA A 80 31.73 -3.46 -25.13
N ARG A 81 30.49 -3.02 -24.86
CA ARG A 81 29.46 -3.81 -24.19
C ARG A 81 28.51 -4.42 -25.20
N SER A 82 28.38 -5.75 -25.19
CA SER A 82 27.33 -6.47 -25.93
C SER A 82 26.21 -6.87 -24.98
N PHE A 83 24.96 -6.74 -25.42
CA PHE A 83 23.77 -6.98 -24.59
C PHE A 83 22.61 -7.49 -25.42
N LEU A 84 21.56 -7.98 -24.75
CA LEU A 84 20.27 -8.28 -25.38
C LEU A 84 19.26 -7.21 -25.00
N ARG A 85 18.58 -6.66 -26.01
CA ARG A 85 17.42 -5.79 -25.85
C ARG A 85 16.16 -6.63 -25.92
N PHE A 86 15.39 -6.60 -24.84
CA PHE A 86 14.02 -7.09 -24.79
C PHE A 86 13.09 -5.92 -25.08
N GLU A 87 12.43 -5.93 -26.23
CA GLU A 87 11.50 -4.88 -26.65
C GLU A 87 10.10 -5.44 -26.75
N LYS A 88 9.18 -4.85 -25.99
CA LYS A 88 7.74 -5.09 -26.09
C LYS A 88 7.10 -3.96 -26.86
N VAL A 89 6.64 -4.23 -28.07
CA VAL A 89 6.09 -3.22 -28.98
C VAL A 89 4.60 -3.00 -28.74
N ARG A 90 3.81 -4.07 -28.59
CA ARG A 90 2.38 -4.00 -28.25
C ARG A 90 1.85 -5.29 -27.65
N GLY A 91 0.67 -5.20 -27.04
CA GLY A 91 -0.19 -6.33 -26.68
C GLY A 91 0.39 -7.24 -25.59
N GLY A 92 -0.45 -8.09 -25.00
CA GLY A 92 -0.02 -9.17 -24.10
C GLY A 92 0.97 -8.80 -22.97
N THR A 93 1.70 -9.80 -22.50
CA THR A 93 2.77 -9.72 -21.50
C THR A 93 3.93 -10.57 -21.99
N MET A 94 5.10 -9.94 -22.17
CA MET A 94 6.33 -10.63 -22.54
C MET A 94 6.76 -11.57 -21.42
N GLN A 95 7.11 -12.79 -21.74
CA GLN A 95 7.54 -13.83 -20.81
C GLN A 95 8.67 -14.65 -21.42
N VAL A 96 9.86 -14.57 -20.83
CA VAL A 96 10.99 -15.47 -21.13
C VAL A 96 11.41 -16.22 -19.86
N GLY A 97 11.68 -17.52 -19.99
CA GLY A 97 11.97 -18.39 -18.85
C GLY A 97 13.31 -19.09 -18.98
N HIS A 98 13.88 -19.49 -17.85
CA HIS A 98 15.03 -20.40 -17.76
C HIS A 98 14.71 -21.51 -16.76
N ALA A 99 14.94 -22.76 -17.14
CA ALA A 99 14.66 -23.91 -16.28
C ALA A 99 15.51 -23.86 -15.00
N LEU A 100 14.96 -24.39 -13.90
CA LEU A 100 15.65 -24.54 -12.63
C LEU A 100 15.52 -25.97 -12.12
N PRO A 101 16.50 -26.46 -11.33
CA PRO A 101 16.32 -27.68 -10.55
C PRO A 101 15.13 -27.57 -9.59
N ASP A 102 14.51 -28.70 -9.28
CA ASP A 102 13.44 -28.76 -8.29
C ASP A 102 13.93 -28.33 -6.90
N VAL A 103 13.14 -27.49 -6.23
CA VAL A 103 13.41 -27.01 -4.85
C VAL A 103 12.71 -27.94 -3.86
N LYS A 104 13.39 -29.00 -3.42
CA LYS A 104 12.84 -30.01 -2.48
C LYS A 104 13.11 -29.69 -1.01
N GLU A 105 14.07 -28.81 -0.74
CA GLU A 105 14.44 -28.35 0.59
C GLU A 105 14.59 -26.82 0.58
N ARG A 106 14.68 -26.21 1.76
CA ARG A 106 14.90 -24.76 1.85
C ARG A 106 16.23 -24.40 1.18
N THR A 107 16.15 -23.59 0.13
CA THR A 107 17.30 -23.22 -0.71
C THR A 107 17.56 -21.73 -0.60
N PHE A 108 18.81 -21.34 -0.32
CA PHE A 108 19.23 -19.93 -0.34
C PHE A 108 19.83 -19.60 -1.69
N LEU A 109 19.49 -18.44 -2.22
CA LEU A 109 19.81 -18.03 -3.58
C LEU A 109 20.36 -16.61 -3.59
N ARG A 110 21.33 -16.36 -4.48
CA ARG A 110 21.78 -15.03 -4.87
C ARG A 110 21.56 -14.83 -6.36
N LEU A 111 20.86 -13.78 -6.72
CA LEU A 111 20.65 -13.34 -8.10
C LEU A 111 21.37 -12.03 -8.33
N THR A 112 22.25 -11.99 -9.31
CA THR A 112 22.84 -10.75 -9.82
C THR A 112 22.43 -10.52 -11.26
N CYS A 113 22.17 -9.27 -11.63
CA CYS A 113 21.79 -8.89 -12.99
C CYS A 113 22.32 -7.50 -13.31
N THR A 114 22.83 -7.29 -14.52
CA THR A 114 23.24 -5.97 -15.00
C THR A 114 22.30 -5.53 -16.12
N ALA A 115 21.51 -4.48 -15.87
CA ALA A 115 20.43 -4.04 -16.76
C ALA A 115 20.19 -2.52 -16.72
N ARG A 116 19.45 -2.03 -17.73
CA ARG A 116 18.92 -0.65 -17.83
C ARG A 116 17.60 -0.63 -18.62
N SER A 117 16.87 0.49 -18.58
CA SER A 117 15.74 0.77 -19.48
C SER A 117 15.86 2.15 -20.12
N LEU A 118 15.69 2.23 -21.44
CA LEU A 118 15.81 3.49 -22.19
C LEU A 118 14.46 4.16 -22.48
N GLU A 119 13.36 3.41 -22.49
CA GLU A 119 12.04 3.87 -22.95
C GLU A 119 10.90 3.22 -22.14
N GLY A 120 10.70 3.63 -20.89
CA GLY A 120 9.54 3.24 -20.07
C GLY A 120 9.34 1.73 -19.83
N GLY A 121 10.37 0.92 -20.15
CA GLY A 121 10.34 -0.53 -20.05
C GLY A 121 10.54 -0.96 -18.61
N SER A 122 9.54 -1.56 -18.00
CA SER A 122 9.66 -2.22 -16.69
C SER A 122 9.83 -3.72 -16.89
N ALA A 123 10.68 -4.34 -16.06
CA ALA A 123 10.83 -5.80 -16.04
C ALA A 123 10.64 -6.34 -14.62
N GLN A 124 9.90 -7.44 -14.51
CA GLN A 124 9.83 -8.26 -13.31
C GLN A 124 10.70 -9.50 -13.52
N LEU A 125 11.57 -9.78 -12.56
CA LEU A 125 12.43 -10.97 -12.51
C LEU A 125 12.05 -11.80 -11.30
N GLY A 126 11.85 -13.11 -11.46
CA GLY A 126 11.48 -13.93 -10.31
C GLY A 126 11.43 -15.42 -10.56
N ILE A 127 11.24 -16.16 -9.50
CA ILE A 127 10.99 -17.60 -9.52
C ILE A 127 9.49 -17.81 -9.65
N ARG A 128 9.06 -18.52 -10.69
CA ARG A 128 7.64 -18.73 -11.00
C ARG A 128 7.30 -20.22 -11.06
N PHE A 129 6.10 -20.60 -10.62
CA PHE A 129 5.58 -21.94 -10.84
C PHE A 129 5.36 -22.23 -12.32
N ASN A 130 5.72 -23.45 -12.76
CA ASN A 130 5.51 -23.90 -14.13
C ASN A 130 4.04 -24.22 -14.44
N GLY A 131 3.25 -24.60 -13.44
CA GLY A 131 1.82 -24.86 -13.54
C GLY A 131 0.98 -23.87 -12.74
N ALA A 132 -0.34 -24.02 -12.85
CA ALA A 132 -1.29 -23.25 -12.04
C ALA A 132 -0.91 -23.36 -10.54
N PRO A 133 -0.96 -22.25 -9.76
CA PRO A 133 -1.60 -20.96 -10.08
C PRO A 133 -0.70 -19.99 -10.87
N TYR A 134 0.48 -20.41 -11.33
CA TYR A 134 1.45 -19.56 -12.05
C TYR A 134 1.90 -18.30 -11.29
N SER A 135 1.81 -18.33 -9.97
CA SER A 135 2.31 -17.27 -9.10
C SER A 135 3.84 -17.34 -8.98
N PHE A 136 4.41 -16.27 -8.45
CA PHE A 136 5.82 -16.19 -8.13
C PHE A 136 6.05 -16.50 -6.65
N PRO A 137 6.65 -17.64 -6.29
CA PRO A 137 7.20 -17.84 -4.95
C PRO A 137 8.14 -16.72 -4.49
N TRP A 138 8.82 -16.07 -5.43
CA TRP A 138 9.66 -14.90 -5.20
C TRP A 138 9.78 -14.09 -6.49
N SER A 139 9.75 -12.76 -6.41
CA SER A 139 10.02 -11.87 -7.54
C SER A 139 10.47 -10.49 -7.08
N VAL A 140 11.12 -9.76 -7.98
CA VAL A 140 11.50 -8.36 -7.83
C VAL A 140 11.29 -7.64 -9.15
N SER A 141 10.97 -6.34 -9.09
CA SER A 141 10.91 -5.46 -10.25
C SER A 141 11.98 -4.38 -10.05
N PRO A 142 13.20 -4.55 -10.57
CA PRO A 142 14.23 -3.52 -10.44
C PRO A 142 13.74 -2.17 -10.99
N ASN A 143 14.01 -1.09 -10.27
CA ASN A 143 13.79 0.26 -10.77
C ASN A 143 14.84 0.61 -11.84
N LEU A 144 14.52 0.31 -13.10
CA LEU A 144 15.44 0.46 -14.23
C LEU A 144 15.45 1.91 -14.74
N GLY A 145 16.61 2.57 -14.66
CA GLY A 145 16.88 3.85 -15.31
C GLY A 145 17.63 3.70 -16.65
N PRO A 146 17.91 4.82 -17.35
CA PRO A 146 18.65 4.84 -18.61
C PRO A 146 20.13 4.42 -18.46
N ASP A 147 20.65 4.49 -17.24
CA ASP A 147 22.01 4.08 -16.92
C ASP A 147 22.10 2.60 -16.53
N TRP A 148 23.24 2.00 -16.82
CA TRP A 148 23.53 0.62 -16.46
C TRP A 148 23.77 0.48 -14.96
N HIS A 149 23.08 -0.48 -14.35
CA HIS A 149 23.21 -0.79 -12.92
C HIS A 149 23.39 -2.28 -12.69
N ASP A 150 24.18 -2.61 -11.67
CA ASP A 150 24.35 -3.96 -11.15
C ASP A 150 23.39 -4.17 -9.98
N TYR A 151 22.43 -5.05 -10.17
CA TYR A 151 21.45 -5.43 -9.16
C TYR A 151 21.90 -6.73 -8.48
N ARG A 152 21.70 -6.82 -7.16
CA ARG A 152 22.00 -8.02 -6.37
C ARG A 152 20.86 -8.27 -5.38
N TYR A 153 20.34 -9.49 -5.41
CA TYR A 153 19.26 -9.94 -4.55
C TYR A 153 19.66 -11.24 -3.87
N GLU A 154 19.53 -11.30 -2.54
CA GLU A 154 19.68 -12.53 -1.77
C GLU A 154 18.32 -12.90 -1.19
N PHE A 155 17.89 -14.14 -1.41
CA PHE A 155 16.56 -14.62 -1.02
C PHE A 155 16.60 -16.13 -0.74
N TRP A 156 15.48 -16.68 -0.30
CA TRP A 156 15.35 -18.12 -0.10
C TRP A 156 14.00 -18.61 -0.61
N LEU A 157 13.94 -19.90 -0.91
CA LEU A 157 12.73 -20.61 -1.27
C LEU A 157 12.54 -21.77 -0.29
N ASP A 158 11.33 -21.90 0.24
CA ASP A 158 10.90 -23.13 0.92
C ASP A 158 10.68 -24.27 -0.10
N PRO A 159 10.55 -25.54 0.32
CA PRO A 159 10.20 -26.64 -0.57
C PRO A 159 8.97 -26.29 -1.42
N GLN A 160 9.13 -26.38 -2.74
CA GLN A 160 8.08 -25.98 -3.67
C GLN A 160 7.19 -27.17 -4.02
N PRO A 161 5.86 -27.01 -4.03
CA PRO A 161 4.92 -28.11 -4.28
C PRO A 161 4.95 -28.61 -5.73
N GLN A 162 5.59 -27.86 -6.63
CA GLN A 162 5.76 -28.17 -8.04
C GLN A 162 7.05 -27.53 -8.58
N SER A 163 7.46 -27.91 -9.79
CA SER A 163 8.63 -27.35 -10.44
C SER A 163 8.47 -25.86 -10.71
N VAL A 164 9.61 -25.16 -10.62
CA VAL A 164 9.73 -23.71 -10.82
C VAL A 164 10.71 -23.38 -11.93
N ARG A 165 10.68 -22.13 -12.39
CA ARG A 165 11.64 -21.57 -13.34
C ARG A 165 12.02 -20.16 -12.95
N LEU A 166 13.19 -19.69 -13.38
CA LEU A 166 13.47 -18.26 -13.40
C LEU A 166 12.68 -17.66 -14.57
N GLN A 167 12.02 -16.53 -14.32
CA GLN A 167 11.13 -15.87 -15.25
C GLN A 167 11.46 -14.39 -15.30
N LEU A 168 11.64 -13.86 -16.51
CA LEU A 168 11.65 -12.42 -16.79
C LEU A 168 10.36 -12.06 -17.53
N THR A 169 9.69 -11.00 -17.07
CA THR A 169 8.38 -10.58 -17.55
C THR A 169 8.37 -9.08 -17.82
N MET A 170 7.74 -8.65 -18.93
CA MET A 170 7.45 -7.23 -19.18
C MET A 170 5.98 -7.04 -19.49
N SER A 171 5.29 -6.26 -18.65
CA SER A 171 3.87 -5.92 -18.83
C SER A 171 3.70 -4.58 -19.55
N SER A 172 4.58 -3.61 -19.36
CA SER A 172 4.54 -2.32 -20.08
C SER A 172 5.19 -2.44 -21.46
N VAL A 173 4.67 -1.66 -22.43
CA VAL A 173 5.36 -1.41 -23.71
C VAL A 173 6.65 -0.65 -23.42
N GLY A 174 7.74 -1.01 -24.11
CA GLY A 174 9.05 -0.40 -23.91
C GLY A 174 10.20 -1.38 -24.11
N ALA A 175 11.41 -0.94 -23.76
CA ALA A 175 12.63 -1.72 -23.94
C ALA A 175 13.47 -1.83 -22.66
N VAL A 176 14.00 -3.03 -22.40
CA VAL A 176 14.95 -3.34 -21.33
C VAL A 176 16.20 -3.97 -21.94
N ASP A 177 17.36 -3.41 -21.61
CA ASP A 177 18.66 -3.93 -22.02
C ASP A 177 19.29 -4.70 -20.85
N ALA A 178 19.81 -5.91 -21.09
CA ALA A 178 20.52 -6.70 -20.09
C ALA A 178 21.83 -7.28 -20.65
N THR A 179 22.92 -7.23 -19.87
CA THR A 179 24.21 -7.81 -20.27
C THR A 179 24.46 -9.16 -19.64
N ALA A 180 24.19 -9.30 -18.35
CA ALA A 180 24.54 -10.48 -17.59
C ALA A 180 23.50 -10.78 -16.53
N LEU A 181 23.31 -12.07 -16.25
CA LEU A 181 22.51 -12.56 -15.13
C LEU A 181 23.15 -13.82 -14.57
N ARG A 182 23.30 -13.87 -13.25
CA ARG A 182 23.84 -15.03 -12.54
C ARG A 182 22.95 -15.39 -11.35
N LEU A 183 22.62 -16.67 -11.21
CA LEU A 183 21.90 -17.22 -10.08
C LEU A 183 22.77 -18.28 -9.39
N GLU A 184 23.03 -18.08 -8.11
CA GLU A 184 23.87 -18.94 -7.29
C GLU A 184 23.05 -19.53 -6.15
N ARG A 185 23.30 -20.79 -5.78
CA ARG A 185 22.83 -21.42 -4.55
C ARG A 185 23.88 -21.26 -3.46
N LEU A 186 23.44 -20.78 -2.31
CA LEU A 186 24.25 -20.58 -1.11
C LEU A 186 23.93 -21.64 -0.07
N SER A 187 24.93 -22.07 0.70
CA SER A 187 24.67 -22.72 1.99
C SER A 187 24.18 -21.69 3.03
N ARG A 188 23.53 -22.16 4.09
CA ARG A 188 23.08 -21.28 5.19
C ARG A 188 24.26 -20.55 5.84
N ASP A 189 25.39 -21.23 5.99
CA ASP A 189 26.59 -20.68 6.62
C ASP A 189 27.29 -19.66 5.71
N GLU A 190 27.33 -19.88 4.39
CA GLU A 190 27.79 -18.88 3.42
C GLU A 190 26.94 -17.61 3.47
N LEU A 191 25.61 -17.76 3.56
CA LEU A 191 24.72 -16.62 3.67
C LEU A 191 24.97 -15.84 4.98
N ILE A 192 25.09 -16.53 6.11
CA ILE A 192 25.40 -15.88 7.39
C ILE A 192 26.75 -15.19 7.35
N ALA A 193 27.76 -15.82 6.76
CA ALA A 193 29.09 -15.22 6.59
C ALA A 193 29.01 -13.95 5.71
N ALA A 194 28.22 -13.98 4.63
CA ALA A 194 28.00 -12.82 3.77
C ALA A 194 27.30 -11.68 4.53
N ILE A 195 26.25 -11.97 5.31
CA ILE A 195 25.55 -10.97 6.13
C ILE A 195 26.50 -10.36 7.17
N LYS A 196 27.29 -11.20 7.87
CA LYS A 196 28.28 -10.72 8.86
C LYS A 196 29.35 -9.84 8.21
N ALA A 197 29.81 -10.19 7.02
CA ALA A 197 30.79 -9.41 6.28
C ALA A 197 30.21 -8.05 5.81
N ALA A 198 28.95 -8.03 5.39
CA ALA A 198 28.24 -6.80 4.99
C ALA A 198 27.92 -5.89 6.18
N HIS A 199 27.73 -6.47 7.37
CA HIS A 199 27.25 -5.77 8.56
C HIS A 199 28.02 -6.16 9.83
N PRO A 200 29.32 -5.84 9.95
CA PRO A 200 30.21 -6.39 10.99
C PRO A 200 29.86 -5.96 12.42
N THR A 201 29.23 -4.80 12.59
CA THR A 201 28.84 -4.22 13.89
C THR A 201 27.32 -4.06 14.02
N ALA A 202 26.54 -4.68 13.13
CA ALA A 202 25.09 -4.50 13.18
C ALA A 202 24.45 -5.26 14.35
N SER A 203 23.30 -4.75 14.78
CA SER A 203 22.49 -5.32 15.86
C SER A 203 23.10 -5.17 17.27
N GLU A 204 24.06 -4.25 17.44
CA GLU A 204 24.56 -3.84 18.76
C GLU A 204 23.76 -2.66 19.31
N GLY A 205 23.46 -2.69 20.61
CA GLY A 205 22.67 -1.65 21.28
C GLY A 205 21.18 -1.70 20.93
N ASN A 206 20.52 -0.56 21.10
CA ASN A 206 19.10 -0.42 20.82
C ASN A 206 18.86 -0.06 19.34
N LEU A 207 18.10 -0.90 18.64
CA LEU A 207 17.82 -0.80 17.20
C LEU A 207 16.57 0.04 16.88
N ALA A 208 15.81 0.46 17.90
CA ALA A 208 14.64 1.31 17.69
C ALA A 208 15.07 2.75 17.39
N GLN A 209 14.46 3.37 16.38
CA GLN A 209 14.75 4.77 16.00
C GLN A 209 14.20 5.80 17.01
N ASN A 210 12.95 5.58 17.48
CA ASN A 210 12.30 6.47 18.43
C ASN A 210 11.98 5.71 19.72
N THR A 211 12.56 6.15 20.83
CA THR A 211 12.40 5.47 22.12
C THR A 211 11.79 6.36 23.21
N ARG A 212 11.66 7.65 22.90
CA ARG A 212 11.15 8.72 23.76
C ARG A 212 10.10 9.53 23.01
N PHE A 213 9.10 10.06 23.71
CA PHE A 213 7.89 10.59 23.08
C PHE A 213 7.52 12.03 23.47
N PRO A 214 8.47 12.99 23.47
CA PRO A 214 8.21 14.36 23.95
C PRO A 214 7.14 15.10 23.14
N LEU A 215 6.92 14.74 21.88
CA LEU A 215 5.95 15.39 20.97
C LEU A 215 4.79 14.48 20.54
N GLY A 216 4.60 13.35 21.23
CA GLY A 216 3.52 12.40 20.94
C GLY A 216 3.98 11.34 19.94
N LEU A 217 3.09 10.94 19.04
CA LEU A 217 3.32 9.85 18.13
C LEU A 217 4.32 10.27 17.01
N PRO A 218 5.52 9.67 16.93
CA PRO A 218 6.51 10.06 15.94
C PRO A 218 6.21 9.48 14.55
N THR A 219 6.89 10.01 13.53
CA THR A 219 6.84 9.47 12.16
C THR A 219 7.19 7.98 12.13
N GLY A 220 6.56 7.23 11.22
CA GLY A 220 6.69 5.77 11.13
C GLY A 220 5.78 5.00 12.09
N TRP A 221 5.32 5.60 13.19
CA TRP A 221 4.29 4.98 14.03
C TRP A 221 2.89 5.33 13.52
N CYS A 222 1.97 4.36 13.60
CA CYS A 222 0.58 4.57 13.17
C CYS A 222 -0.44 3.71 13.92
N LEU A 223 -1.64 4.27 14.06
CA LEU A 223 -2.84 3.53 14.43
C LEU A 223 -3.30 2.67 13.25
N SER A 224 -3.98 1.56 13.54
CA SER A 224 -4.62 0.76 12.49
C SER A 224 -5.62 1.60 11.71
N ARG A 225 -5.82 1.26 10.42
CA ARG A 225 -6.81 1.90 9.55
C ARG A 225 -8.25 1.86 10.08
N GLU A 226 -8.54 0.93 11.00
CA GLU A 226 -9.85 0.75 11.64
C GLU A 226 -9.99 1.58 12.94
N ASP A 227 -8.87 2.06 13.49
CA ASP A 227 -8.85 2.85 14.72
C ASP A 227 -9.03 4.34 14.38
N ASP A 228 -10.04 4.96 15.00
CA ASP A 228 -10.38 6.37 14.82
C ASP A 228 -9.68 7.27 15.83
N ASP A 229 -9.02 8.32 15.34
CA ASP A 229 -8.20 9.25 16.15
C ASP A 229 -9.03 10.00 17.21
N ALA A 230 -10.34 10.16 17.00
CA ALA A 230 -11.23 10.76 17.99
C ALA A 230 -11.61 9.78 19.13
N GLN A 231 -11.56 8.48 18.87
CA GLN A 231 -11.80 7.44 19.87
C GLN A 231 -10.50 6.99 20.55
N VAL A 232 -9.42 6.86 19.78
CA VAL A 232 -8.07 6.47 20.24
C VAL A 232 -7.16 7.68 20.24
N VAL A 233 -7.20 8.44 21.34
CA VAL A 233 -6.41 9.67 21.46
C VAL A 233 -5.00 9.33 21.91
N VAL A 234 -4.02 9.68 21.10
CA VAL A 234 -2.59 9.48 21.37
C VAL A 234 -1.90 10.83 21.56
N SER A 235 -1.17 11.01 22.66
CA SER A 235 -0.54 12.30 23.00
C SER A 235 0.73 12.13 23.84
N SER A 236 1.55 13.17 23.94
CA SER A 236 2.64 13.26 24.93
C SER A 236 2.08 13.75 26.26
N ASP A 237 2.46 13.09 27.35
CA ASP A 237 2.07 13.49 28.71
C ASP A 237 3.30 13.99 29.48
N SER A 238 3.41 15.32 29.60
CA SER A 238 4.51 15.97 30.31
C SER A 238 4.47 15.77 31.83
N ASP A 239 3.31 15.41 32.38
CA ASP A 239 3.14 15.19 33.82
C ASP A 239 3.53 13.77 34.23
N VAL A 240 3.71 12.87 33.25
CA VAL A 240 4.10 11.47 33.46
C VAL A 240 5.41 11.17 32.74
N PRO A 241 6.57 11.52 33.34
CA PRO A 241 7.85 11.07 32.81
C PRO A 241 7.98 9.55 32.96
N GLY A 242 8.36 8.88 31.89
CA GLY A 242 8.61 7.44 31.89
C GLY A 242 10.04 7.06 32.28
N PRO A 243 10.38 5.76 32.24
CA PRO A 243 11.70 5.27 32.59
C PRO A 243 12.85 5.80 31.73
N SER A 244 12.57 6.42 30.58
CA SER A 244 13.57 7.16 29.80
C SER A 244 13.94 8.51 30.40
N GLY A 245 13.13 9.03 31.33
CA GLY A 245 13.26 10.35 31.95
C GLY A 245 12.52 11.47 31.22
N TYR A 246 11.75 11.15 30.17
CA TYR A 246 11.05 12.11 29.30
C TYR A 246 9.53 11.87 29.32
N PRO A 247 8.72 12.85 28.83
CA PRO A 247 7.28 12.66 28.69
C PRO A 247 6.92 11.35 28.01
N ALA A 248 6.03 10.57 28.62
CA ALA A 248 5.58 9.30 28.08
C ALA A 248 4.49 9.50 27.02
N LEU A 249 4.38 8.55 26.10
CA LEU A 249 3.26 8.51 25.17
C LEU A 249 2.03 7.96 25.89
N HIS A 250 0.95 8.73 25.90
CA HIS A 250 -0.34 8.39 26.51
C HIS A 250 -1.35 8.01 25.43
N VAL A 251 -1.98 6.86 25.61
CA VAL A 251 -3.10 6.38 24.80
C VAL A 251 -4.33 6.29 25.68
N ARG A 252 -5.37 7.03 25.32
CA ARG A 252 -6.67 7.03 26.01
C ARG A 252 -7.76 6.64 25.04
N THR A 253 -8.47 5.56 25.35
CA THR A 253 -9.53 5.05 24.47
C THR A 253 -10.62 4.29 25.22
N PRO A 254 -11.90 4.40 24.80
CA PRO A 254 -12.98 3.55 25.27
C PRO A 254 -13.09 2.22 24.49
N VAL A 255 -12.33 2.07 23.40
CA VAL A 255 -12.35 0.90 22.51
C VAL A 255 -10.98 0.24 22.44
N PRO A 256 -10.89 -1.06 22.08
CA PRO A 256 -9.62 -1.67 21.74
C PRO A 256 -8.95 -0.92 20.58
N PHE A 257 -7.61 -0.91 20.57
CA PHE A 257 -6.82 -0.26 19.53
C PHE A 257 -5.62 -1.13 19.13
N ARG A 258 -5.04 -0.82 17.96
CA ARG A 258 -3.80 -1.41 17.48
C ARG A 258 -2.83 -0.30 17.08
N LEU A 259 -1.71 -0.22 17.78
CA LEU A 259 -0.64 0.74 17.50
C LEU A 259 0.58 0.01 16.96
N ASN A 260 1.00 0.35 15.74
CA ASN A 260 2.27 -0.14 15.18
C ASN A 260 3.38 0.89 15.44
N THR A 261 4.57 0.39 15.77
CA THR A 261 5.77 1.24 15.95
C THR A 261 6.32 1.71 14.62
N ALA A 262 7.41 2.47 14.60
CA ALA A 262 8.24 2.58 13.40
C ALA A 262 8.90 1.23 13.07
N LEU A 263 9.22 1.02 11.80
CA LEU A 263 9.99 -0.14 11.35
C LEU A 263 11.45 -0.02 11.77
N PHE A 264 12.12 -1.16 11.93
CA PHE A 264 13.54 -1.24 12.18
C PHE A 264 14.17 -2.41 11.41
N PRO A 265 15.43 -2.28 10.95
CA PRO A 265 16.13 -3.37 10.31
C PRO A 265 16.72 -4.31 11.38
N ILE A 266 16.80 -5.60 11.06
CA ILE A 266 17.60 -6.56 11.82
C ILE A 266 18.60 -7.22 10.87
N PRO A 267 19.78 -6.62 10.63
CA PRO A 267 20.75 -7.21 9.72
C PRO A 267 21.16 -8.61 10.17
N TRP A 268 21.41 -8.83 11.47
CA TRP A 268 21.73 -10.17 12.00
C TRP A 268 20.47 -10.97 12.31
N SER A 269 19.64 -11.14 11.28
CA SER A 269 18.34 -11.84 11.36
C SER A 269 18.44 -13.35 11.65
N PHE A 270 19.65 -13.90 11.73
CA PHE A 270 19.92 -15.29 12.09
C PHE A 270 20.09 -15.51 13.61
N GLU A 271 20.03 -14.46 14.43
CA GLU A 271 20.06 -14.54 15.89
C GLU A 271 18.75 -14.06 16.53
N LYS A 272 18.48 -14.52 17.75
CA LYS A 272 17.31 -14.07 18.53
C LYS A 272 17.43 -12.62 18.94
N HIS A 273 16.29 -11.95 18.98
CA HIS A 273 16.17 -10.58 19.44
C HIS A 273 15.09 -10.48 20.52
N ALA A 274 15.25 -9.51 21.41
CA ALA A 274 14.26 -9.11 22.39
C ALA A 274 13.79 -7.69 22.07
N ALA A 275 12.48 -7.51 22.02
CA ALA A 275 11.85 -6.19 21.94
C ALA A 275 11.14 -5.91 23.26
N SER A 276 11.37 -4.74 23.84
CA SER A 276 10.80 -4.36 25.13
C SER A 276 10.43 -2.90 25.22
N LEU A 277 9.41 -2.61 26.03
CA LEU A 277 8.95 -1.25 26.32
C LEU A 277 8.41 -1.21 27.74
N SER A 278 8.46 -0.03 28.34
CA SER A 278 7.90 0.20 29.67
C SER A 278 6.47 0.66 29.53
N LEU A 279 5.55 0.00 30.23
CA LEU A 279 4.12 0.26 30.19
C LEU A 279 3.56 0.54 31.60
N ARG A 280 2.57 1.42 31.71
CA ARG A 280 1.74 1.58 32.93
C ARG A 280 0.30 1.92 32.54
N GLY A 281 -0.63 1.78 33.48
CA GLY A 281 -2.05 2.10 33.26
C GLY A 281 -2.98 1.00 33.76
N ASN A 282 -4.20 1.00 33.24
CA ASN A 282 -5.26 0.06 33.61
C ASN A 282 -5.78 -0.63 32.35
N CYS A 283 -5.06 -1.65 31.89
CA CYS A 283 -5.40 -2.34 30.67
C CYS A 283 -4.87 -3.77 30.64
N LEU A 284 -5.52 -4.59 29.82
CA LEU A 284 -5.03 -5.87 29.35
C LEU A 284 -4.63 -5.69 27.88
N GLY A 285 -3.52 -6.28 27.47
CA GLY A 285 -3.10 -6.21 26.09
C GLY A 285 -2.03 -7.23 25.73
N ARG A 286 -1.50 -7.06 24.53
CA ARG A 286 -0.37 -7.84 24.02
C ARG A 286 0.58 -6.97 23.21
N LEU A 287 1.85 -7.31 23.32
CA LEU A 287 2.94 -6.84 22.49
C LEU A 287 3.28 -7.94 21.49
N LEU A 288 3.30 -7.61 20.20
CA LEU A 288 3.66 -8.52 19.13
C LEU A 288 4.94 -8.03 18.46
N ALA A 289 5.86 -8.96 18.19
CA ALA A 289 6.91 -8.75 17.20
C ALA A 289 6.35 -9.18 15.84
N ILE A 290 6.47 -8.31 14.83
CA ILE A 290 5.97 -8.55 13.49
C ILE A 290 7.09 -8.43 12.46
N GLY A 291 7.05 -9.27 11.43
CA GLY A 291 7.89 -9.15 10.24
C GLY A 291 7.11 -8.55 9.06
N ALA A 292 7.73 -8.58 7.88
CA ALA A 292 7.10 -8.20 6.61
C ALA A 292 5.70 -8.83 6.43
N GLY A 293 4.81 -8.08 5.78
CA GLY A 293 3.42 -8.53 5.55
C GLY A 293 2.56 -8.58 6.82
N GLY A 294 3.01 -8.00 7.94
CA GLY A 294 2.33 -8.07 9.22
C GLY A 294 2.39 -9.45 9.89
N ARG A 295 3.28 -10.33 9.44
CA ARG A 295 3.44 -11.69 9.99
C ARG A 295 3.83 -11.61 11.46
N GLN A 296 3.00 -12.16 12.34
CA GLN A 296 3.33 -12.32 13.75
C GLN A 296 4.51 -13.30 13.91
N LEU A 297 5.58 -12.84 14.57
CA LEU A 297 6.78 -13.62 14.87
C LEU A 297 6.76 -14.14 16.31
N ALA A 298 6.24 -13.33 17.24
CA ALA A 298 6.05 -13.69 18.64
C ALA A 298 5.00 -12.78 19.29
N GLU A 299 4.45 -13.18 20.44
CA GLU A 299 3.60 -12.35 21.28
C GLU A 299 3.96 -12.46 22.76
N GLN A 300 3.73 -11.37 23.49
CA GLN A 300 3.75 -11.32 24.95
C GLN A 300 2.49 -10.61 25.45
N ARG A 301 1.69 -11.28 26.27
CA ARG A 301 0.53 -10.67 26.95
C ARG A 301 0.98 -9.92 28.20
N PHE A 302 0.28 -8.85 28.52
CA PHE A 302 0.51 -8.06 29.74
C PHE A 302 -0.82 -7.64 30.37
N GLN A 303 -0.78 -7.40 31.67
CA GLN A 303 -1.89 -6.86 32.45
C GLN A 303 -1.32 -5.77 33.36
N LEU A 304 -1.78 -4.54 33.18
CA LEU A 304 -1.32 -3.38 33.94
C LEU A 304 -2.38 -2.99 34.98
N GLN A 305 -1.92 -2.59 36.15
CA GLN A 305 -2.77 -2.11 37.24
C GLN A 305 -2.11 -0.88 37.89
N GLY A 306 -2.71 0.28 37.71
CA GLY A 306 -2.29 1.52 38.35
C GLY A 306 -1.02 2.15 37.75
N PRO A 307 -0.33 3.01 38.54
CA PRO A 307 0.68 3.94 38.02
C PRO A 307 2.09 3.33 37.91
N ALA A 308 2.30 2.08 38.34
CA ALA A 308 3.61 1.46 38.35
C ALA A 308 4.05 1.08 36.93
N TRP A 309 5.30 1.41 36.60
CA TRP A 309 5.91 1.01 35.33
C TRP A 309 6.30 -0.47 35.33
N GLN A 310 5.87 -1.19 34.31
CA GLN A 310 6.22 -2.58 34.03
C GLN A 310 7.01 -2.65 32.73
N ARG A 311 8.18 -3.27 32.76
CA ARG A 311 8.93 -3.61 31.54
C ARG A 311 8.32 -4.86 30.90
N VAL A 312 7.69 -4.70 29.74
CA VAL A 312 7.15 -5.81 28.95
C VAL A 312 8.13 -6.14 27.83
N SER A 313 8.41 -7.42 27.61
CA SER A 313 9.38 -7.89 26.62
C SER A 313 8.81 -9.07 25.83
N VAL A 314 9.08 -9.09 24.53
CA VAL A 314 8.83 -10.22 23.65
C VAL A 314 10.14 -10.65 22.99
N THR A 315 10.46 -11.94 23.10
CA THR A 315 11.63 -12.53 22.42
C THR A 315 11.16 -13.19 21.13
N PHE A 316 11.86 -12.93 20.03
CA PHE A 316 11.46 -13.41 18.70
C PHE A 316 12.67 -13.83 17.86
N GLU A 317 12.39 -14.68 16.88
CA GLU A 317 13.32 -15.03 15.81
C GLU A 317 12.99 -14.18 14.60
N PRO A 318 13.89 -13.27 14.18
CA PRO A 318 13.69 -12.49 12.98
C PRO A 318 13.55 -13.41 11.75
N VAL A 319 12.79 -12.95 10.76
CA VAL A 319 12.85 -13.56 9.44
C VAL A 319 14.25 -13.35 8.87
N LEU A 320 14.99 -14.44 8.62
CA LEU A 320 16.30 -14.39 7.95
C LEU A 320 16.16 -13.63 6.63
N LEU A 321 17.03 -12.67 6.35
CA LEU A 321 16.94 -11.77 5.18
C LEU A 321 15.63 -10.95 5.10
N GLY A 322 14.85 -10.88 6.20
CA GLY A 322 13.69 -10.00 6.28
C GLY A 322 14.13 -8.55 6.23
N GLN A 323 13.59 -7.79 5.28
CA GLN A 323 13.94 -6.38 5.08
C GLN A 323 13.41 -5.47 6.19
N VAL A 324 12.32 -5.87 6.84
CA VAL A 324 11.62 -5.04 7.84
C VAL A 324 11.09 -5.86 9.01
N HIS A 325 11.18 -5.25 10.19
CA HIS A 325 10.54 -5.72 11.42
C HIS A 325 9.87 -4.53 12.09
N GLY A 326 8.83 -4.81 12.87
CA GLY A 326 8.12 -3.80 13.65
C GLY A 326 7.55 -4.43 14.91
N LEU A 327 6.96 -3.60 15.77
CA LEU A 327 6.16 -4.07 16.89
C LEU A 327 4.72 -3.59 16.74
N ARG A 328 3.80 -4.37 17.29
CA ARG A 328 2.39 -3.99 17.42
C ARG A 328 1.95 -4.12 18.87
N ILE A 329 1.27 -3.10 19.36
CA ILE A 329 0.62 -3.08 20.66
C ILE A 329 -0.87 -3.17 20.41
N GLU A 330 -1.51 -4.17 21.00
CA GLU A 330 -2.97 -4.31 20.97
C GLU A 330 -3.48 -4.30 22.41
N ALA A 331 -4.30 -3.32 22.75
CA ALA A 331 -4.81 -3.13 24.11
C ALA A 331 -6.16 -2.41 24.09
N GLY A 332 -6.80 -2.28 25.26
CA GLY A 332 -7.96 -1.43 25.47
C GLY A 332 -7.91 -0.79 26.85
N GLY A 333 -8.40 0.44 26.97
CA GLY A 333 -8.33 1.24 28.20
C GLY A 333 -7.24 2.31 28.14
N GLU A 334 -6.69 2.66 29.29
CA GLU A 334 -5.70 3.73 29.44
C GLU A 334 -4.29 3.17 29.60
N LEU A 335 -3.36 3.64 28.76
CA LEU A 335 -1.99 3.13 28.65
C LEU A 335 -1.01 4.30 28.51
N TRP A 336 0.08 4.26 29.28
CA TRP A 336 1.29 5.02 28.97
C TRP A 336 2.40 4.07 28.55
N LEU A 337 3.19 4.49 27.58
CA LEU A 337 4.34 3.75 27.09
C LEU A 337 5.57 4.64 26.92
N ASP A 338 6.74 4.08 27.20
CA ASP A 338 8.02 4.78 27.14
C ASP A 338 9.19 3.77 26.98
N ALA A 339 10.38 4.28 26.68
CA ALA A 339 11.64 3.55 26.72
C ALA A 339 11.70 2.32 25.78
N LEU A 340 11.21 2.45 24.54
CA LEU A 340 11.26 1.34 23.57
C LEU A 340 12.70 0.85 23.34
N GLN A 341 12.90 -0.46 23.30
CA GLN A 341 14.18 -1.08 22.99
C GLN A 341 14.01 -2.32 22.14
N VAL A 342 14.84 -2.44 21.11
CA VAL A 342 15.01 -3.67 20.34
C VAL A 342 16.49 -4.02 20.38
N GLU A 343 16.82 -5.22 20.81
CA GLU A 343 18.21 -5.63 21.00
C GLU A 343 18.43 -7.09 20.65
N ARG A 344 19.66 -7.43 20.30
CA ARG A 344 20.10 -8.80 20.09
C ARG A 344 20.19 -9.53 21.43
N GLY A 345 19.53 -10.67 21.55
CA GLY A 345 19.51 -11.46 22.77
C GLY A 345 18.22 -12.23 22.98
N THR A 346 18.19 -13.02 24.05
CA THR A 346 17.04 -13.86 24.42
C THR A 346 16.16 -13.24 25.51
N ALA A 347 16.57 -12.11 26.09
CA ALA A 347 15.84 -11.38 27.12
C ALA A 347 16.14 -9.88 27.02
N ALA A 348 15.21 -9.06 27.49
CA ALA A 348 15.41 -7.62 27.59
C ALA A 348 16.43 -7.25 28.66
N THR A 349 17.29 -6.28 28.35
CA THR A 349 18.20 -5.64 29.29
C THR A 349 17.56 -4.34 29.85
N PRO A 350 18.16 -3.70 30.88
CA PRO A 350 17.75 -2.36 31.28
C PRO A 350 17.77 -1.40 30.10
N TYR A 351 16.84 -0.43 30.10
CA TYR A 351 16.71 0.52 29.00
C TYR A 351 18.02 1.27 28.73
N THR A 352 18.41 1.31 27.46
CA THR A 352 19.48 2.12 26.91
C THR A 352 18.98 2.82 25.64
N PRO A 353 19.27 4.11 25.47
CA PRO A 353 18.90 4.81 24.23
C PRO A 353 19.76 4.32 23.06
N PRO A 354 19.26 4.45 21.81
CA PRO A 354 20.02 4.07 20.61
C PRO A 354 21.31 4.87 20.46
N MET A 355 21.29 6.15 20.84
CA MET A 355 22.46 7.04 20.86
C MET A 355 22.40 8.03 22.02
N SER A 356 23.36 8.97 22.08
CA SER A 356 23.46 9.94 23.18
C SER A 356 22.24 10.87 23.26
N CYS A 357 21.66 11.21 22.11
CA CYS A 357 20.49 12.05 21.95
C CYS A 357 19.47 11.46 20.98
N GLU A 358 18.22 11.91 21.10
CA GLU A 358 17.15 11.67 20.12
C GLU A 358 16.47 13.00 19.78
N VAL A 359 16.07 13.15 18.52
CA VAL A 359 15.25 14.26 18.03
C VAL A 359 13.85 13.74 17.72
N ALA A 360 12.83 14.44 18.17
CA ALA A 360 11.45 14.22 17.77
C ALA A 360 10.96 15.41 16.93
N LEU A 361 10.17 15.14 15.91
CA LEU A 361 9.53 16.13 15.04
C LEU A 361 8.02 15.92 15.03
N ALA A 362 7.24 17.00 14.96
CA ALA A 362 5.79 16.94 14.83
C ALA A 362 5.23 18.18 14.12
N CYS A 363 4.02 18.08 13.56
CA CYS A 363 3.28 19.25 13.13
C CYS A 363 2.81 20.06 14.36
N PRO A 364 2.85 21.41 14.33
CA PRO A 364 2.20 22.24 15.34
C PRO A 364 0.70 21.92 15.44
N PRO A 365 0.03 22.14 16.59
CA PRO A 365 -1.40 21.88 16.73
C PRO A 365 -2.26 22.71 15.76
N SER A 366 -3.17 22.05 15.06
CA SER A 366 -4.18 22.61 14.15
C SER A 366 -5.33 21.61 13.98
N GLU A 367 -6.40 22.01 13.29
CA GLU A 367 -7.54 21.12 12.98
C GLU A 367 -7.15 19.95 12.06
N VAL A 368 -5.99 20.03 11.38
CA VAL A 368 -5.51 19.04 10.41
C VAL A 368 -4.16 18.41 10.74
N SER A 369 -3.55 18.73 11.89
CA SER A 369 -2.21 18.23 12.24
C SER A 369 -2.13 16.71 12.36
N ALA A 370 -3.22 16.05 12.76
CA ALA A 370 -3.31 14.58 12.79
C ALA A 370 -3.13 13.96 11.40
N ALA A 371 -3.39 14.73 10.33
CA ALA A 371 -3.15 14.33 8.95
C ALA A 371 -1.79 14.78 8.40
N ARG A 372 -0.94 15.44 9.21
CA ARG A 372 0.32 16.07 8.81
C ARG A 372 0.16 17.09 7.68
N ILE A 373 -0.98 17.77 7.65
CA ILE A 373 -1.29 18.82 6.67
C ILE A 373 -1.05 20.17 7.33
N GLN A 374 -0.58 21.14 6.55
CA GLN A 374 -0.63 22.55 6.89
C GLN A 374 -1.22 23.31 5.71
N PHE A 375 -2.22 24.14 5.96
CA PHE A 375 -2.80 24.98 4.92
C PHE A 375 -1.96 26.23 4.67
N GLU A 376 -2.08 26.82 3.47
CA GLU A 376 -1.31 27.98 3.01
C GLU A 376 -1.36 29.20 3.95
N ASP A 377 -2.39 29.30 4.78
CA ASP A 377 -2.62 30.35 5.79
C ASP A 377 -2.04 30.02 7.18
N GLU A 378 -1.53 28.81 7.39
CA GLU A 378 -0.82 28.40 8.61
C GLU A 378 0.70 28.65 8.46
N PRO A 379 1.48 28.91 9.52
CA PRO A 379 2.94 29.00 9.40
C PRO A 379 3.56 27.67 8.92
N ALA A 380 4.47 27.72 7.94
CA ALA A 380 5.21 26.56 7.46
C ALA A 380 6.32 26.16 8.45
N GLN A 381 5.92 25.51 9.54
CA GLN A 381 6.80 25.18 10.65
C GLN A 381 6.61 23.75 11.16
N VAL A 382 7.67 23.11 11.65
CA VAL A 382 7.58 21.87 12.42
C VAL A 382 8.09 22.09 13.84
N LEU A 383 7.50 21.40 14.81
CA LEU A 383 8.01 21.34 16.17
C LEU A 383 9.23 20.42 16.20
N PHE A 384 10.23 20.76 17.01
CA PHE A 384 11.31 19.84 17.37
C PHE A 384 11.42 19.70 18.88
N ALA A 385 11.90 18.53 19.33
CA ALA A 385 12.31 18.28 20.71
C ALA A 385 13.57 17.40 20.73
N VAL A 386 14.61 17.86 21.42
CA VAL A 386 15.86 17.12 21.63
C VAL A 386 15.89 16.58 23.05
N THR A 387 16.12 15.28 23.18
CA THR A 387 16.26 14.57 24.47
C THR A 387 17.65 13.95 24.58
N GLY A 388 18.19 13.85 25.79
CA GLY A 388 19.49 13.21 26.06
C GLY A 388 20.64 14.18 26.25
N GLU A 389 21.86 13.69 26.07
CA GLU A 389 23.11 14.44 26.34
C GLU A 389 23.48 15.38 25.18
N ALA A 390 22.73 16.47 25.02
CA ALA A 390 22.88 17.38 23.88
C ALA A 390 23.62 18.69 24.21
N LYS A 391 24.01 18.91 25.48
CA LYS A 391 24.60 20.18 25.90
C LYS A 391 25.90 20.48 25.15
N GLY A 392 25.97 21.65 24.52
CA GLY A 392 27.12 22.09 23.72
C GLY A 392 27.17 21.49 22.31
N ALA A 393 26.17 20.69 21.94
CA ALA A 393 25.98 20.21 20.57
C ALA A 393 25.17 21.22 19.74
N THR A 394 25.04 20.94 18.45
CA THR A 394 24.29 21.77 17.49
C THR A 394 23.15 20.96 16.90
N LEU A 395 21.94 21.52 16.91
CA LEU A 395 20.83 21.00 16.12
C LEU A 395 21.02 21.42 14.67
N ARG A 396 21.00 20.44 13.77
CA ARG A 396 20.98 20.61 12.31
C ARG A 396 19.60 20.24 11.78
N GLY A 397 19.25 20.80 10.64
CA GLY A 397 18.06 20.39 9.91
C GLY A 397 18.17 20.66 8.42
N ARG A 398 17.32 19.98 7.66
CA ARG A 398 17.20 20.12 6.22
C ARG A 398 15.74 19.95 5.83
N VAL A 399 15.30 20.69 4.82
CA VAL A 399 14.04 20.44 4.13
C VAL A 399 14.30 20.04 2.68
N VAL A 400 13.55 19.06 2.20
CA VAL A 400 13.51 18.65 0.79
C VAL A 400 12.05 18.68 0.32
N ASN A 401 11.76 19.27 -0.84
CA ASN A 401 10.43 19.21 -1.44
C ASN A 401 10.30 18.06 -2.45
N LEU A 402 9.07 17.81 -2.90
CA LEU A 402 8.73 16.77 -3.89
C LEU A 402 9.54 16.84 -5.19
N TYR A 403 10.09 18.01 -5.55
CA TYR A 403 10.87 18.23 -6.77
C TYR A 403 12.38 18.00 -6.59
N GLY A 404 12.81 17.59 -5.39
CA GLY A 404 14.21 17.35 -5.05
C GLY A 404 15.00 18.61 -4.70
N GLU A 405 14.34 19.78 -4.61
CA GLU A 405 14.99 20.99 -4.10
C GLU A 405 15.26 20.82 -2.61
N SER A 406 16.44 21.24 -2.15
CA SER A 406 16.86 21.10 -0.76
C SER A 406 17.37 22.41 -0.18
N SER A 407 17.14 22.62 1.12
CA SER A 407 17.62 23.77 1.87
C SER A 407 17.97 23.37 3.29
N ASP A 408 19.11 23.84 3.80
CA ASP A 408 19.48 23.65 5.20
C ASP A 408 18.65 24.59 6.08
N LEU A 409 18.14 24.07 7.19
CA LEU A 409 17.31 24.81 8.13
C LEU A 409 18.18 25.52 9.19
N PRO A 410 17.73 26.66 9.75
CA PRO A 410 18.48 27.40 10.75
C PRO A 410 18.93 26.50 11.92
N THR A 411 20.23 26.51 12.19
CA THR A 411 20.85 25.66 13.22
C THR A 411 21.00 26.40 14.54
N GLY A 412 20.72 25.74 15.66
CA GLY A 412 20.80 26.32 17.01
C GLY A 412 21.76 25.56 17.92
N ALA A 413 22.49 26.28 18.77
CA ALA A 413 23.24 25.67 19.85
C ALA A 413 22.27 25.08 20.89
N LEU A 414 22.61 23.90 21.39
CA LEU A 414 21.84 23.21 22.43
C LEU A 414 22.46 23.50 23.79
N ASP A 415 21.70 24.16 24.67
CA ASP A 415 22.17 24.65 25.98
C ASP A 415 21.58 23.88 27.16
N SER A 416 20.46 23.19 26.94
CA SER A 416 19.79 22.32 27.91
C SER A 416 20.53 20.99 28.11
N LYS A 417 20.45 20.46 29.34
CA LYS A 417 20.98 19.12 29.70
C LYS A 417 19.93 18.00 29.62
N GLN A 418 18.64 18.32 29.50
CA GLN A 418 17.57 17.33 29.56
C GLN A 418 16.69 17.37 28.30
N LEU A 419 15.86 18.40 28.16
CA LEU A 419 14.94 18.57 27.04
C LEU A 419 15.07 19.98 26.48
N GLN A 420 15.17 20.11 25.15
CA GLN A 420 15.12 21.40 24.45
C GLN A 420 14.13 21.29 23.30
N ALA A 421 13.15 22.20 23.25
CA ALA A 421 12.11 22.19 22.24
C ALA A 421 11.98 23.56 21.55
N GLY A 422 11.45 23.56 20.34
CA GLY A 422 11.24 24.76 19.55
C GLY A 422 10.60 24.47 18.21
N THR A 423 10.78 25.38 17.25
CA THR A 423 10.23 25.28 15.89
C THR A 423 11.34 25.37 14.84
N LEU A 424 11.20 24.62 13.75
CA LEU A 424 11.97 24.79 12.52
C LEU A 424 11.04 25.34 11.43
N ASP A 425 11.43 26.44 10.81
CA ASP A 425 10.72 27.03 9.66
C ASP A 425 11.21 26.37 8.38
N TYR A 426 10.29 25.82 7.58
CA TYR A 426 10.61 25.11 6.35
C TYR A 426 10.21 25.87 5.08
N SER A 427 9.87 27.16 5.18
CA SER A 427 9.45 28.02 4.05
C SER A 427 10.59 28.41 3.10
N ALA A 428 11.31 27.43 2.56
CA ALA A 428 12.50 27.64 1.74
C ALA A 428 12.22 27.80 0.23
N PHE A 429 11.11 27.23 -0.28
CA PHE A 429 10.89 27.06 -1.72
C PHE A 429 9.77 27.96 -2.27
N LEU A 430 10.10 29.20 -2.64
CA LEU A 430 9.10 30.18 -3.12
C LEU A 430 8.45 29.82 -4.46
N GLN A 431 9.15 29.10 -5.34
CA GLN A 431 8.62 28.67 -6.64
C GLN A 431 7.74 27.41 -6.53
N HIS A 432 8.01 26.58 -5.53
CA HIS A 432 7.29 25.33 -5.26
C HIS A 432 6.80 25.28 -3.79
N PRO A 433 5.88 26.17 -3.38
CA PRO A 433 5.48 26.31 -1.98
C PRO A 433 4.43 25.28 -1.52
N TYR A 434 4.00 24.36 -2.38
CA TYR A 434 2.95 23.37 -2.12
C TYR A 434 3.43 21.95 -2.44
N GLY A 435 2.79 20.96 -1.83
CA GLY A 435 3.10 19.54 -2.00
C GLY A 435 3.67 18.92 -0.73
N ALA A 436 4.38 17.80 -0.88
CA ALA A 436 5.06 17.13 0.21
C ALA A 436 6.42 17.78 0.51
N PHE A 437 6.69 18.00 1.79
CA PHE A 437 7.95 18.52 2.31
C PHE A 437 8.47 17.54 3.35
N ARG A 438 9.66 17.00 3.10
CA ARG A 438 10.39 16.16 4.05
C ARG A 438 11.30 17.05 4.88
N VAL A 439 11.01 17.16 6.17
CA VAL A 439 11.85 17.89 7.12
C VAL A 439 12.64 16.88 7.94
N GLU A 440 13.96 17.01 7.89
CA GLU A 440 14.94 16.18 8.58
C GLU A 440 15.64 17.02 9.66
N ALA A 441 15.95 16.43 10.82
CA ALA A 441 16.71 17.08 11.88
C ALA A 441 17.59 16.10 12.68
N TRP A 442 18.80 16.53 13.06
CA TRP A 442 19.75 15.70 13.80
C TRP A 442 20.68 16.55 14.68
N VAL A 443 21.39 15.90 15.62
CA VAL A 443 22.31 16.57 16.55
C VAL A 443 23.76 16.18 16.26
N GLU A 444 24.62 17.18 16.14
CA GLU A 444 26.06 17.05 15.95
C GLU A 444 26.83 17.62 17.15
N GLY A 445 27.79 16.86 17.65
CA GLY A 445 28.78 17.32 18.63
C GLY A 445 29.96 18.04 17.97
N LEU A 446 31.03 18.20 18.76
CA LEU A 446 32.28 18.77 18.26
C LEU A 446 32.82 17.97 17.07
N ALA A 447 33.41 18.67 16.10
CA ALA A 447 33.97 18.11 14.86
C ALA A 447 32.96 17.32 14.00
N GLY A 448 31.65 17.57 14.13
CA GLY A 448 30.62 16.93 13.31
C GLY A 448 30.28 15.49 13.71
N LYS A 449 30.68 15.05 14.92
CA LYS A 449 30.31 13.72 15.43
C LYS A 449 28.78 13.64 15.60
N ALA A 450 28.12 12.70 14.95
CA ALA A 450 26.70 12.44 15.16
C ALA A 450 26.42 12.00 16.62
N LEU A 451 25.45 12.66 17.26
CA LEU A 451 24.97 12.34 18.61
C LEU A 451 23.53 11.83 18.62
N SER A 452 22.77 12.07 17.54
CA SER A 452 21.44 11.53 17.31
C SER A 452 21.33 10.96 15.88
N ALA A 453 20.35 10.08 15.68
CA ALA A 453 19.97 9.68 14.34
C ALA A 453 19.22 10.86 13.70
N PRO A 454 19.18 10.95 12.36
CA PRO A 454 18.23 11.84 11.70
C PRO A 454 16.81 11.44 12.07
N ALA A 455 16.05 12.42 12.56
CA ALA A 455 14.61 12.34 12.67
C ALA A 455 13.97 12.99 11.44
N GLU A 456 12.80 12.51 11.05
CA GLU A 456 12.12 12.93 9.83
C GLU A 456 10.63 13.09 10.06
N VAL A 457 10.03 14.08 9.42
CA VAL A 457 8.57 14.22 9.26
C VAL A 457 8.26 14.69 7.84
N VAL A 458 7.27 14.05 7.22
CA VAL A 458 6.71 14.53 5.94
C VAL A 458 5.46 15.35 6.25
N VAL A 459 5.45 16.60 5.78
CA VAL A 459 4.35 17.56 5.94
C VAL A 459 3.79 17.91 4.57
N TYR A 460 2.46 17.93 4.46
CA TYR A 460 1.75 18.23 3.21
C TYR A 460 1.26 19.68 3.25
N ARG A 461 1.93 20.54 2.49
CA ARG A 461 1.59 21.95 2.39
C ARG A 461 0.57 22.15 1.28
N LEU A 462 -0.67 22.44 1.65
CA LEU A 462 -1.80 22.50 0.72
C LEU A 462 -2.45 23.88 0.71
N ARG A 463 -3.11 24.23 -0.40
CA ARG A 463 -4.11 25.30 -0.38
C ARG A 463 -5.35 24.81 0.35
N ARG A 464 -6.14 25.73 0.91
CA ARG A 464 -7.46 25.32 1.42
C ARG A 464 -8.31 24.82 0.24
N PRO A 465 -8.91 23.63 0.32
CA PRO A 465 -9.75 23.12 -0.75
C PRO A 465 -11.01 23.98 -0.86
N ARG A 466 -11.57 24.07 -2.07
CA ARG A 466 -12.72 24.93 -2.40
C ARG A 466 -13.91 24.79 -1.44
N HIS A 467 -14.15 23.57 -0.95
CA HIS A 467 -15.31 23.21 -0.12
C HIS A 467 -14.87 22.73 1.27
N TRP A 468 -13.87 23.38 1.88
CA TRP A 468 -13.47 23.09 3.25
C TRP A 468 -14.59 23.47 4.25
N GLY A 469 -14.90 22.59 5.21
CA GLY A 469 -15.89 22.88 6.25
C GLY A 469 -17.35 23.00 5.76
N GLU A 470 -17.65 22.63 4.51
CA GLU A 470 -19.02 22.65 3.96
C GLU A 470 -19.32 21.44 3.10
N GLU A 471 -20.60 21.12 2.91
CA GLU A 471 -21.01 20.03 2.03
C GLU A 471 -20.99 20.49 0.57
N ALA A 472 -20.51 19.62 -0.33
CA ALA A 472 -20.51 19.89 -1.77
C ALA A 472 -21.11 18.72 -2.55
N PRO A 473 -22.44 18.52 -2.50
CA PRO A 473 -23.11 17.42 -3.19
C PRO A 473 -22.91 17.47 -4.72
N ASP A 474 -22.72 18.64 -5.31
CA ASP A 474 -22.47 18.79 -6.75
C ASP A 474 -21.01 18.55 -7.15
N SER A 475 -20.10 18.39 -6.18
CA SER A 475 -18.70 18.07 -6.46
C SER A 475 -18.59 16.71 -7.17
N PRO A 476 -17.72 16.60 -8.20
CA PRO A 476 -17.51 15.34 -8.92
C PRO A 476 -16.57 14.39 -8.17
N PHE A 477 -15.84 14.85 -7.16
CA PHE A 477 -14.72 14.10 -6.57
C PHE A 477 -15.16 13.28 -5.36
N GLY A 478 -15.07 11.95 -5.49
CA GLY A 478 -15.28 10.98 -4.42
C GLY A 478 -14.13 10.00 -4.24
N VAL A 479 -14.15 9.25 -3.14
CA VAL A 479 -13.13 8.24 -2.80
C VAL A 479 -13.71 7.14 -1.91
N HIS A 480 -13.08 5.97 -1.90
CA HIS A 480 -13.34 4.92 -0.91
C HIS A 480 -12.46 5.12 0.33
N THR A 481 -13.04 5.34 1.51
CA THR A 481 -12.25 5.49 2.75
C THR A 481 -13.03 5.08 4.00
N LEU A 482 -12.32 4.55 5.00
CA LEU A 482 -12.86 4.20 6.31
C LEU A 482 -13.10 5.47 7.15
N PRO A 483 -14.00 5.45 8.15
CA PRO A 483 -14.36 6.62 8.93
C PRO A 483 -13.35 6.90 10.07
N ALA A 484 -12.05 6.77 9.81
CA ALA A 484 -11.02 7.25 10.73
C ALA A 484 -10.84 8.76 10.51
N THR A 485 -10.86 9.54 11.59
CA THR A 485 -10.83 11.01 11.54
C THR A 485 -9.69 11.53 10.68
N ARG A 486 -8.47 11.00 10.82
CA ARG A 486 -7.33 11.41 9.98
C ARG A 486 -7.58 11.20 8.48
N HIS A 487 -8.18 10.08 8.07
CA HIS A 487 -8.44 9.80 6.65
C HIS A 487 -9.57 10.67 6.10
N LEU A 488 -10.58 10.99 6.90
CA LEU A 488 -11.66 11.92 6.50
C LEU A 488 -11.13 13.34 6.30
N VAL A 489 -10.25 13.79 7.21
CA VAL A 489 -9.52 15.06 7.08
C VAL A 489 -8.68 15.07 5.81
N MET A 490 -7.88 14.03 5.56
CA MET A 490 -7.05 13.89 4.36
C MET A 490 -7.88 13.92 3.08
N ALA A 491 -8.97 13.15 3.01
CA ALA A 491 -9.86 13.11 1.85
C ALA A 491 -10.46 14.50 1.57
N LYS A 492 -10.95 15.17 2.61
CA LYS A 492 -11.52 16.51 2.49
C LYS A 492 -10.48 17.55 2.06
N ALA A 493 -9.27 17.48 2.62
CA ALA A 493 -8.16 18.36 2.31
C ALA A 493 -7.65 18.17 0.87
N ALA A 494 -7.67 16.93 0.37
CA ALA A 494 -7.37 16.59 -1.03
C ALA A 494 -8.48 17.02 -2.02
N GLY A 495 -9.61 17.52 -1.54
CA GLY A 495 -10.73 18.00 -2.36
C GLY A 495 -11.81 16.95 -2.64
N CYS A 496 -11.73 15.75 -2.06
CA CYS A 496 -12.82 14.78 -2.11
C CYS A 496 -14.00 15.29 -1.26
N ASN A 497 -15.21 15.18 -1.82
CA ASN A 497 -16.45 15.62 -1.17
C ASN A 497 -17.50 14.51 -1.08
N TRP A 498 -17.21 13.36 -1.69
CA TRP A 498 -18.02 12.16 -1.62
C TRP A 498 -17.20 10.98 -1.10
N VAL A 499 -17.87 10.09 -0.37
CA VAL A 499 -17.35 8.77 0.02
C VAL A 499 -18.27 7.68 -0.48
N ARG A 500 -17.71 6.53 -0.88
CA ARG A 500 -18.47 5.33 -1.24
C ARG A 500 -18.24 4.23 -0.20
N LEU A 501 -19.32 3.72 0.39
CA LEU A 501 -19.29 2.75 1.49
C LEU A 501 -19.31 1.29 1.02
N HIS A 502 -18.52 0.97 -0.01
CA HIS A 502 -18.30 -0.43 -0.40
C HIS A 502 -17.33 -1.09 0.60
N ASP A 503 -16.27 -1.74 0.16
CA ASP A 503 -15.19 -2.30 0.98
C ASP A 503 -14.62 -1.37 2.07
N ALA A 504 -14.80 -0.06 1.91
CA ALA A 504 -14.60 0.95 2.93
C ALA A 504 -15.91 1.35 3.64
N GLY A 505 -16.45 0.48 4.51
CA GLY A 505 -17.63 0.77 5.34
C GLY A 505 -18.89 -0.05 5.03
N MET A 506 -18.76 -1.10 4.21
CA MET A 506 -19.80 -2.09 3.90
C MET A 506 -20.43 -2.66 5.19
N GLU A 507 -19.66 -2.82 6.26
CA GLU A 507 -20.15 -3.30 7.54
C GLU A 507 -21.19 -2.38 8.20
N PHE A 508 -21.25 -1.10 7.82
CA PHE A 508 -22.17 -0.12 8.42
C PHE A 508 -23.54 -0.07 7.75
N VAL A 509 -23.61 -0.53 6.50
CA VAL A 509 -24.81 -0.42 5.65
C VAL A 509 -25.24 -1.74 5.02
N GLY A 510 -24.33 -2.68 4.77
CA GLY A 510 -24.58 -3.94 4.07
C GLY A 510 -25.48 -4.91 4.84
N TRP A 511 -26.34 -5.61 4.11
CA TRP A 511 -27.43 -6.42 4.67
C TRP A 511 -26.94 -7.49 5.65
N SER A 512 -25.83 -8.17 5.34
CA SER A 512 -25.28 -9.23 6.20
C SER A 512 -24.88 -8.77 7.60
N TRP A 513 -24.58 -7.47 7.78
CA TRP A 513 -24.18 -6.90 9.07
C TRP A 513 -25.34 -6.24 9.80
N VAL A 514 -26.25 -5.60 9.06
CA VAL A 514 -27.38 -4.91 9.69
C VAL A 514 -28.53 -5.84 10.04
N GLU A 515 -28.62 -7.02 9.42
CA GLU A 515 -29.60 -8.07 9.75
C GLU A 515 -28.96 -9.47 9.75
N PRO A 516 -28.03 -9.76 10.69
CA PRO A 516 -27.29 -11.02 10.73
C PRO A 516 -28.21 -12.24 10.93
N GLU A 517 -29.35 -12.04 11.61
CA GLU A 517 -30.43 -13.01 11.73
C GLU A 517 -31.76 -12.35 11.33
N LYS A 518 -32.64 -13.11 10.67
CA LYS A 518 -33.92 -12.58 10.17
C LYS A 518 -34.71 -11.88 11.29
N GLY A 519 -35.04 -10.61 11.08
CA GLY A 519 -35.76 -9.77 12.01
C GLY A 519 -34.94 -9.16 13.17
N LYS A 520 -33.65 -9.51 13.31
CA LYS A 520 -32.75 -8.93 14.32
C LYS A 520 -31.84 -7.90 13.69
N TRP A 521 -32.11 -6.63 13.98
CA TRP A 521 -31.45 -5.49 13.36
C TRP A 521 -30.36 -4.88 14.24
N THR A 522 -29.22 -4.56 13.63
CA THR A 522 -28.12 -3.79 14.23
C THR A 522 -27.80 -2.62 13.31
N PHE A 523 -27.75 -1.39 13.85
CA PHE A 523 -27.42 -0.20 13.06
C PHE A 523 -26.13 0.46 13.59
N PHE A 524 -25.35 1.02 12.68
CA PHE A 524 -24.02 1.56 12.93
C PHE A 524 -24.01 3.07 12.69
N ASP A 525 -24.78 3.80 13.49
CA ASP A 525 -25.03 5.22 13.25
C ASP A 525 -23.77 6.07 13.36
N GLU A 526 -22.95 5.81 14.38
CA GLU A 526 -21.80 6.65 14.71
C GLU A 526 -20.69 6.63 13.62
N PRO A 527 -20.29 5.47 13.08
CA PRO A 527 -19.42 5.44 11.90
C PRO A 527 -19.97 6.19 10.69
N VAL A 528 -21.29 6.10 10.41
CA VAL A 528 -21.91 6.84 9.29
C VAL A 528 -21.90 8.34 9.55
N GLN A 529 -22.18 8.77 10.78
CA GLN A 529 -22.18 10.19 11.16
C GLN A 529 -20.78 10.82 11.11
N ARG A 530 -19.71 10.05 11.29
CA ARG A 530 -18.33 10.56 11.16
C ARG A 530 -18.05 11.18 9.80
N TYR A 531 -18.53 10.56 8.71
CA TYR A 531 -18.40 11.14 7.37
C TYR A 531 -19.10 12.50 7.27
N ARG A 532 -20.30 12.61 7.85
CA ARG A 532 -21.11 13.84 7.83
C ARG A 532 -20.50 14.96 8.67
N ARG A 533 -19.84 14.64 9.79
CA ARG A 533 -19.12 15.62 10.61
C ARG A 533 -17.95 16.30 9.88
N TRP A 534 -17.43 15.64 8.84
CA TRP A 534 -16.42 16.21 7.93
C TRP A 534 -17.02 16.70 6.61
N HIS A 535 -18.35 16.89 6.56
CA HIS A 535 -19.09 17.41 5.42
C HIS A 535 -18.86 16.61 4.12
N LEU A 536 -18.72 15.28 4.26
CA LEU A 536 -18.63 14.35 3.14
C LEU A 536 -20.02 13.80 2.82
N SER A 537 -20.39 13.87 1.54
CA SER A 537 -21.57 13.18 1.01
C SER A 537 -21.32 11.68 0.91
N VAL A 538 -22.34 10.89 1.21
CA VAL A 538 -22.22 9.44 1.29
C VAL A 538 -22.99 8.79 0.13
N LEU A 539 -22.28 8.00 -0.67
CA LEU A 539 -22.86 6.98 -1.54
C LEU A 539 -22.92 5.67 -0.76
N GLY A 540 -24.09 5.35 -0.20
CA GLY A 540 -24.31 4.10 0.49
C GLY A 540 -24.40 2.93 -0.49
N GLN A 541 -23.93 1.75 -0.09
CA GLN A 541 -24.12 0.52 -0.86
C GLN A 541 -25.28 -0.29 -0.30
N LEU A 542 -26.21 -0.67 -1.17
CA LEU A 542 -27.20 -1.70 -0.91
C LEU A 542 -26.62 -3.02 -1.43
N GLU A 543 -25.93 -3.76 -0.56
CA GLU A 543 -25.20 -4.96 -0.99
C GLU A 543 -25.14 -6.04 0.09
N THR A 544 -24.55 -7.17 -0.30
CA THR A 544 -24.44 -8.42 0.46
C THR A 544 -25.79 -9.03 0.85
N ALA A 545 -25.75 -10.29 1.30
CA ALA A 545 -26.93 -10.96 1.82
C ALA A 545 -26.55 -11.89 2.99
N PRO A 546 -27.29 -11.87 4.11
CA PRO A 546 -27.05 -12.76 5.24
C PRO A 546 -27.38 -14.21 4.84
N ASN A 547 -26.74 -15.16 5.51
CA ASN A 547 -26.90 -16.60 5.22
C ASN A 547 -28.36 -17.08 5.14
N TRP A 548 -29.20 -16.58 6.06
CA TRP A 548 -30.61 -16.96 6.11
C TRP A 548 -31.39 -16.50 4.86
N ALA A 549 -30.90 -15.50 4.13
CA ALA A 549 -31.49 -14.99 2.90
C ALA A 549 -30.93 -15.66 1.62
N THR A 550 -29.80 -16.34 1.70
CA THR A 550 -29.09 -16.95 0.54
C THR A 550 -29.20 -18.47 0.51
N GLY A 551 -29.55 -19.10 1.64
CA GLY A 551 -29.55 -20.54 1.82
C GLY A 551 -28.17 -21.15 2.07
N TYR A 552 -27.12 -20.32 2.24
CA TYR A 552 -25.79 -20.80 2.59
C TYR A 552 -25.79 -21.33 4.04
N PRO A 553 -25.45 -22.62 4.27
CA PRO A 553 -25.71 -23.28 5.55
C PRO A 553 -24.62 -23.02 6.61
N LYS A 554 -23.46 -22.48 6.20
CA LYS A 554 -22.33 -22.25 7.11
C LYS A 554 -22.37 -20.83 7.63
N LEU A 555 -22.00 -20.61 8.90
CA LEU A 555 -21.77 -19.27 9.42
C LEU A 555 -20.77 -18.52 8.53
N CYS A 556 -21.06 -17.27 8.15
CA CYS A 556 -20.16 -16.51 7.28
C CYS A 556 -18.81 -16.28 7.98
N GLN A 557 -17.77 -16.96 7.54
CA GLN A 557 -16.41 -16.77 8.07
C GLN A 557 -15.50 -16.06 7.07
N GLY A 558 -15.73 -16.28 5.77
CA GLY A 558 -14.98 -15.63 4.70
C GLY A 558 -15.69 -14.37 4.18
N TYR A 559 -14.91 -13.46 3.62
CA TYR A 559 -15.41 -12.28 2.90
C TYR A 559 -16.47 -12.66 1.86
N TRP A 560 -16.16 -13.66 1.03
CA TRP A 560 -17.00 -14.08 -0.09
C TRP A 560 -18.31 -14.76 0.31
N ASP A 561 -18.45 -15.28 1.54
CA ASP A 561 -19.67 -15.99 1.98
C ASP A 561 -20.94 -15.10 1.96
N ARG A 562 -20.76 -13.76 1.90
CA ARG A 562 -21.83 -12.76 1.95
C ARG A 562 -22.29 -12.27 0.56
N TRP A 563 -21.72 -12.82 -0.49
CA TRP A 563 -21.89 -12.34 -1.88
C TRP A 563 -22.86 -13.16 -2.72
N TYR A 564 -23.56 -14.11 -2.11
CA TYR A 564 -24.60 -14.86 -2.82
C TYR A 564 -25.82 -13.99 -3.08
N GLN A 565 -26.50 -14.27 -4.19
CA GLN A 565 -27.78 -13.65 -4.51
C GLN A 565 -28.82 -14.01 -3.44
N PRO A 566 -29.67 -13.06 -3.00
CA PRO A 566 -30.77 -13.39 -2.11
C PRO A 566 -31.85 -14.18 -2.84
N GLN A 567 -32.46 -15.14 -2.12
CA GLN A 567 -33.48 -16.03 -2.66
C GLN A 567 -34.87 -15.38 -2.73
N ASN A 568 -35.12 -14.36 -1.89
CA ASN A 568 -36.41 -13.68 -1.78
C ASN A 568 -36.26 -12.15 -1.85
N LEU A 569 -36.91 -11.53 -2.84
CA LEU A 569 -36.86 -10.08 -3.07
C LEU A 569 -37.70 -9.28 -2.07
N ASP A 570 -38.65 -9.89 -1.36
CA ASP A 570 -39.40 -9.22 -0.30
C ASP A 570 -38.53 -8.99 0.94
N ASP A 571 -37.69 -9.98 1.29
CA ASP A 571 -36.71 -9.85 2.37
C ASP A 571 -35.67 -8.78 2.03
N TRP A 572 -35.19 -8.76 0.77
CA TRP A 572 -34.34 -7.69 0.25
C TRP A 572 -35.02 -6.31 0.33
N SER A 573 -36.29 -6.21 -0.07
CA SER A 573 -37.04 -4.96 -0.03
C SER A 573 -37.24 -4.43 1.38
N GLU A 574 -37.44 -5.32 2.37
CA GLU A 574 -37.52 -4.93 3.77
C GLU A 574 -36.18 -4.37 4.28
N TYR A 575 -35.06 -4.99 3.93
CA TYR A 575 -33.73 -4.44 4.20
C TYR A 575 -33.55 -3.04 3.61
N VAL A 576 -33.83 -2.88 2.31
CA VAL A 576 -33.70 -1.59 1.64
C VAL A 576 -34.59 -0.54 2.32
N ARG A 577 -35.85 -0.89 2.65
CA ARG A 577 -36.77 0.01 3.35
C ARG A 577 -36.24 0.43 4.72
N ARG A 578 -35.65 -0.49 5.48
CA ARG A 578 -35.13 -0.19 6.83
C ARG A 578 -33.87 0.66 6.78
N ILE A 579 -32.90 0.31 5.94
CA ILE A 579 -31.61 1.00 5.92
C ILE A 579 -31.75 2.42 5.35
N THR A 580 -32.51 2.58 4.26
CA THR A 580 -32.80 3.91 3.69
C THR A 580 -33.67 4.76 4.62
N GLY A 581 -34.59 4.13 5.37
CA GLY A 581 -35.39 4.81 6.39
C GLY A 581 -34.57 5.25 7.60
N ARG A 582 -33.65 4.41 8.07
CA ARG A 582 -32.78 4.69 9.23
C ARG A 582 -31.88 5.89 9.00
N TYR A 583 -31.32 5.99 7.78
CA TYR A 583 -30.37 7.02 7.37
C TYR A 583 -30.99 8.10 6.49
N LYS A 584 -32.31 8.28 6.54
CA LYS A 584 -32.99 9.39 5.87
C LYS A 584 -32.44 10.72 6.37
N GLY A 585 -32.11 11.62 5.43
CA GLY A 585 -31.45 12.90 5.72
C GLY A 585 -29.95 12.81 6.03
N VAL A 586 -29.37 11.61 6.03
CA VAL A 586 -27.94 11.35 6.28
C VAL A 586 -27.27 10.82 5.01
N ILE A 587 -27.90 9.85 4.35
CA ILE A 587 -27.46 9.26 3.08
C ILE A 587 -28.56 9.49 2.04
N HIS A 588 -28.22 10.22 0.97
CA HIS A 588 -29.18 10.58 -0.08
C HIS A 588 -29.04 9.74 -1.36
N ALA A 589 -27.88 9.11 -1.58
CA ALA A 589 -27.61 8.28 -2.74
C ALA A 589 -27.26 6.84 -2.33
N TRP A 590 -27.88 5.87 -2.99
CA TRP A 590 -27.74 4.46 -2.72
C TRP A 590 -27.48 3.70 -4.02
N GLU A 591 -26.36 2.98 -4.10
CA GLU A 591 -26.06 2.11 -5.22
C GLU A 591 -26.53 0.69 -4.95
N VAL A 592 -27.11 0.05 -5.97
CA VAL A 592 -27.61 -1.31 -5.87
C VAL A 592 -26.54 -2.31 -6.27
N TRP A 593 -26.10 -3.06 -5.26
CA TRP A 593 -25.10 -4.12 -5.33
C TRP A 593 -23.71 -3.64 -5.77
N ASN A 594 -22.72 -4.53 -5.65
CA ASN A 594 -21.38 -4.30 -6.16
C ASN A 594 -20.95 -5.43 -7.11
N GLU A 595 -20.42 -5.02 -8.25
CA GLU A 595 -19.89 -5.79 -9.35
C GLU A 595 -20.69 -7.06 -9.73
N PRO A 596 -22.01 -6.99 -9.95
CA PRO A 596 -22.85 -8.16 -10.23
C PRO A 596 -22.51 -8.87 -11.56
N TRP A 597 -21.69 -8.25 -12.41
CA TRP A 597 -21.12 -8.92 -13.60
C TRP A 597 -20.06 -9.96 -13.23
N GLY A 598 -19.50 -9.94 -12.02
CA GLY A 598 -18.50 -10.89 -11.53
C GLY A 598 -19.09 -12.27 -11.23
N ASN A 599 -18.22 -13.28 -11.15
CA ASN A 599 -18.64 -14.67 -10.90
C ASN A 599 -19.15 -14.91 -9.46
N PHE A 600 -18.92 -13.98 -8.54
CA PHE A 600 -19.44 -14.08 -7.18
C PHE A 600 -20.94 -13.78 -7.10
N TRP A 601 -21.52 -13.04 -8.05
CA TRP A 601 -22.98 -12.87 -8.20
C TRP A 601 -23.62 -14.17 -8.67
N ALA A 602 -23.83 -15.07 -7.72
CA ALA A 602 -24.25 -16.44 -7.95
C ALA A 602 -25.21 -16.90 -6.86
N LYS A 603 -26.02 -17.91 -7.17
CA LYS A 603 -26.85 -18.60 -6.19
C LYS A 603 -25.99 -19.65 -5.49
N TYR A 604 -26.31 -19.93 -4.22
CA TYR A 604 -25.71 -21.05 -3.51
C TYR A 604 -26.12 -22.37 -4.19
N ALA A 605 -25.14 -23.19 -4.52
CA ALA A 605 -25.34 -24.46 -5.21
C ALA A 605 -24.33 -25.49 -4.68
N PRO A 606 -24.72 -26.34 -3.71
CA PRO A 606 -23.85 -27.39 -3.19
C PRO A 606 -23.35 -28.31 -4.31
N GLY A 607 -22.04 -28.59 -4.32
CA GLY A 607 -21.42 -29.49 -5.29
C GLY A 607 -20.94 -28.82 -6.59
N GLU A 608 -21.21 -27.53 -6.77
CA GLU A 608 -20.61 -26.70 -7.82
C GLU A 608 -19.24 -26.15 -7.39
N LYS A 609 -18.46 -25.61 -8.34
CA LYS A 609 -17.16 -25.01 -8.04
C LYS A 609 -17.35 -23.85 -7.04
N ALA A 610 -16.67 -23.96 -5.89
CA ALA A 610 -16.78 -23.03 -4.76
C ALA A 610 -18.22 -22.85 -4.24
N ASP A 611 -19.07 -23.87 -4.39
CA ASP A 611 -20.49 -23.88 -4.01
C ASP A 611 -21.34 -22.77 -4.65
N ARG A 612 -20.94 -22.31 -5.86
CA ARG A 612 -21.57 -21.20 -6.59
C ARG A 612 -22.05 -21.62 -7.96
N LYS A 613 -23.29 -21.26 -8.28
CA LYS A 613 -23.82 -21.32 -9.65
C LYS A 613 -24.30 -19.95 -10.11
N ARG A 614 -23.64 -19.42 -11.14
CA ARG A 614 -24.08 -18.20 -11.80
C ARG A 614 -25.41 -18.46 -12.52
N SER A 615 -26.34 -17.53 -12.42
CA SER A 615 -27.64 -17.63 -13.08
C SER A 615 -27.51 -17.42 -14.59
N ASP A 616 -28.22 -18.21 -15.39
CA ASP A 616 -28.27 -18.03 -16.86
C ASP A 616 -28.91 -16.68 -17.23
N THR A 617 -29.74 -16.12 -16.34
CA THR A 617 -30.37 -14.81 -16.45
C THR A 617 -29.75 -13.78 -15.49
N ALA A 618 -28.46 -13.88 -15.17
CA ALA A 618 -27.81 -13.05 -14.13
C ALA A 618 -28.09 -11.54 -14.22
N ALA A 619 -28.11 -10.97 -15.43
CA ALA A 619 -28.44 -9.56 -15.65
C ALA A 619 -29.93 -9.24 -15.36
N GLY A 620 -30.83 -10.17 -15.70
CA GLY A 620 -32.25 -10.08 -15.36
C GLY A 620 -32.52 -10.25 -13.86
N ASP A 621 -31.82 -11.18 -13.21
CA ASP A 621 -31.89 -11.39 -11.76
C ASP A 621 -31.43 -10.12 -11.01
N TYR A 622 -30.37 -9.46 -11.50
CA TYR A 622 -29.95 -8.16 -10.99
C TYR A 622 -30.97 -7.05 -11.25
N ALA A 623 -31.53 -6.95 -12.46
CA ALA A 623 -32.56 -5.96 -12.78
C ALA A 623 -33.80 -6.09 -11.86
N ALA A 624 -34.17 -7.32 -11.50
CA ALA A 624 -35.24 -7.58 -10.53
C ALA A 624 -34.88 -7.12 -9.11
N LEU A 625 -33.64 -7.38 -8.66
CA LEU A 625 -33.10 -6.87 -7.38
C LEU A 625 -33.11 -5.33 -7.34
N GLN A 626 -32.66 -4.69 -8.43
CA GLN A 626 -32.67 -3.24 -8.59
C GLN A 626 -34.08 -2.67 -8.55
N ALA A 627 -35.04 -3.28 -9.26
CA ALA A 627 -36.43 -2.86 -9.24
C ALA A 627 -37.06 -2.98 -7.85
N ALA A 628 -36.69 -3.99 -7.07
CA ALA A 628 -37.12 -4.15 -5.68
C ALA A 628 -36.53 -3.04 -4.78
N ALA A 629 -35.21 -2.80 -4.89
CA ALA A 629 -34.53 -1.73 -4.15
C ALA A 629 -35.12 -0.35 -4.46
N TYR A 630 -35.26 -0.02 -5.74
CA TYR A 630 -35.82 1.26 -6.21
C TYR A 630 -37.20 1.52 -5.62
N ARG A 631 -38.12 0.55 -5.74
CA ARG A 631 -39.49 0.70 -5.24
C ARG A 631 -39.54 0.80 -3.71
N ALA A 632 -38.71 0.04 -3.00
CA ALA A 632 -38.64 0.10 -1.54
C ALA A 632 -38.12 1.46 -1.06
N ALA A 633 -37.00 1.92 -1.61
CA ALA A 633 -36.38 3.19 -1.25
C ALA A 633 -37.26 4.40 -1.60
N LYS A 634 -37.83 4.44 -2.82
CA LYS A 634 -38.71 5.55 -3.25
C LYS A 634 -40.00 5.65 -2.43
N LYS A 635 -40.49 4.55 -1.85
CA LYS A 635 -41.62 4.57 -0.90
C LYS A 635 -41.25 5.21 0.44
N VAL A 636 -40.00 5.06 0.89
CA VAL A 636 -39.49 5.71 2.10
C VAL A 636 -39.31 7.21 1.86
N ASP A 637 -38.70 7.54 0.73
CA ASP A 637 -38.45 8.91 0.32
C ASP A 637 -38.26 8.97 -1.21
N PRO A 638 -39.16 9.62 -1.96
CA PRO A 638 -39.07 9.69 -3.42
C PRO A 638 -37.87 10.52 -3.91
N THR A 639 -37.26 11.32 -3.02
CA THR A 639 -36.11 12.17 -3.35
C THR A 639 -34.78 11.40 -3.37
N LEU A 640 -34.69 10.23 -2.73
CA LEU A 640 -33.44 9.44 -2.70
C LEU A 640 -32.98 9.09 -4.12
N THR A 641 -31.68 9.20 -4.37
CA THR A 641 -31.06 8.81 -5.64
C THR A 641 -30.70 7.33 -5.61
N ILE A 642 -31.23 6.57 -6.56
CA ILE A 642 -30.90 5.15 -6.75
C ILE A 642 -29.94 5.00 -7.92
N VAL A 643 -28.72 4.59 -7.60
CA VAL A 643 -27.65 4.31 -8.57
C VAL A 643 -27.73 2.83 -8.94
N GLY A 644 -27.82 2.54 -10.24
CA GLY A 644 -28.08 1.19 -10.74
C GLY A 644 -27.18 0.81 -11.91
N PHE A 645 -27.50 -0.33 -12.53
CA PHE A 645 -26.70 -1.09 -13.51
C PHE A 645 -25.46 -1.72 -12.91
N ASN A 646 -24.68 -0.94 -12.14
CA ASN A 646 -23.36 -1.28 -11.63
C ASN A 646 -22.63 -2.10 -12.69
N SER A 647 -22.10 -1.40 -13.70
CA SER A 647 -21.44 -1.98 -14.88
C SER A 647 -19.93 -1.73 -14.84
N TYR A 648 -19.23 -2.04 -15.93
CA TYR A 648 -17.81 -1.71 -16.10
C TYR A 648 -17.49 -1.44 -17.57
N ALA A 649 -16.36 -0.79 -17.85
CA ALA A 649 -15.90 -0.58 -19.22
C ALA A 649 -15.28 -1.88 -19.79
N GLY A 650 -15.59 -2.20 -21.05
CA GLY A 650 -15.11 -3.40 -21.75
C GLY A 650 -16.21 -4.20 -22.44
N TYR A 651 -15.81 -5.20 -23.23
CA TYR A 651 -16.73 -6.06 -23.99
C TYR A 651 -17.81 -6.72 -23.12
N ASN A 652 -17.45 -7.44 -22.04
CA ASN A 652 -18.51 -8.06 -21.21
C ASN A 652 -19.30 -7.03 -20.38
N GLY A 653 -18.78 -5.81 -20.22
CA GLY A 653 -19.51 -4.69 -19.61
C GLY A 653 -20.66 -4.23 -20.51
N ARG A 654 -20.42 -4.15 -21.83
CA ARG A 654 -21.47 -3.90 -22.83
C ARG A 654 -22.57 -4.94 -22.79
N GLU A 655 -22.21 -6.22 -22.77
CA GLU A 655 -23.18 -7.32 -22.70
C GLU A 655 -23.99 -7.27 -21.40
N TRP A 656 -23.33 -6.99 -20.26
CA TRP A 656 -24.00 -6.80 -18.98
C TRP A 656 -25.02 -5.66 -19.03
N THR A 657 -24.60 -4.47 -19.46
CA THR A 657 -25.47 -3.30 -19.57
C THR A 657 -26.67 -3.57 -20.48
N ALA A 658 -26.45 -4.19 -21.64
CA ALA A 658 -27.51 -4.55 -22.57
C ALA A 658 -28.52 -5.54 -21.94
N GLY A 659 -28.03 -6.55 -21.21
CA GLY A 659 -28.89 -7.51 -20.51
C GLY A 659 -29.75 -6.86 -19.42
N VAL A 660 -29.16 -5.96 -18.61
CA VAL A 660 -29.90 -5.22 -17.56
C VAL A 660 -30.92 -4.28 -18.19
N GLN A 661 -30.58 -3.61 -19.29
CA GLN A 661 -31.51 -2.75 -20.03
C GLN A 661 -32.69 -3.53 -20.60
N GLN A 662 -32.44 -4.67 -21.25
CA GLN A 662 -33.49 -5.54 -21.81
C GLN A 662 -34.44 -6.05 -20.73
N ALA A 663 -33.93 -6.28 -19.51
CA ALA A 663 -34.73 -6.64 -18.35
C ALA A 663 -35.45 -5.45 -17.66
N GLY A 664 -35.37 -4.24 -18.22
CA GLY A 664 -36.09 -3.07 -17.72
C GLY A 664 -35.35 -2.23 -16.67
N GLY A 665 -34.04 -2.44 -16.49
CA GLY A 665 -33.23 -1.74 -15.48
C GLY A 665 -33.31 -0.20 -15.56
N LEU A 666 -33.42 0.36 -16.77
CA LEU A 666 -33.46 1.82 -16.97
C LEU A 666 -34.65 2.52 -16.27
N ALA A 667 -35.78 1.83 -16.11
CA ALA A 667 -36.96 2.37 -15.45
C ALA A 667 -36.85 2.41 -13.91
N THR A 668 -35.82 1.79 -13.35
CA THR A 668 -35.67 1.55 -11.90
C THR A 668 -34.32 2.03 -11.36
N CYS A 669 -33.74 3.03 -12.02
CA CYS A 669 -32.61 3.78 -11.50
C CYS A 669 -32.75 5.28 -11.84
N ASP A 670 -32.10 6.11 -11.04
CA ASP A 670 -31.96 7.55 -11.28
C ASP A 670 -30.61 7.86 -11.94
N VAL A 671 -29.58 7.06 -11.66
CA VAL A 671 -28.20 7.21 -12.16
C VAL A 671 -27.68 5.86 -12.65
N PHE A 672 -26.95 5.87 -13.76
CA PHE A 672 -26.17 4.74 -14.28
C PHE A 672 -24.79 4.74 -13.63
N SER A 673 -24.33 3.62 -13.06
CA SER A 673 -22.95 3.48 -12.59
C SER A 673 -22.11 2.50 -13.38
N TYR A 674 -20.82 2.80 -13.44
CA TYR A 674 -19.81 1.91 -14.01
C TYR A 674 -18.46 2.02 -13.29
N HIS A 675 -17.67 0.96 -13.36
CA HIS A 675 -16.30 0.91 -12.86
C HIS A 675 -15.28 1.05 -14.01
N ARG A 676 -14.14 1.70 -13.74
CA ARG A 676 -13.04 1.82 -14.71
C ARG A 676 -11.66 1.78 -14.05
N TYR A 677 -11.08 0.60 -14.00
CA TYR A 677 -9.65 0.42 -13.73
C TYR A 677 -8.86 0.48 -15.04
N ALA A 678 -7.68 1.11 -15.04
CA ALA A 678 -6.82 1.23 -16.20
C ALA A 678 -5.36 0.89 -15.84
N ASP A 679 -4.64 0.23 -16.74
CA ASP A 679 -3.19 -0.02 -16.60
C ASP A 679 -2.38 0.91 -17.54
N GLU A 680 -3.08 1.55 -18.47
CA GLU A 680 -2.53 2.45 -19.46
C GLU A 680 -2.40 3.90 -18.97
N SER A 681 -1.42 4.63 -19.51
CA SER A 681 -1.34 6.08 -19.34
C SER A 681 -2.47 6.75 -20.10
N LEU A 682 -3.29 7.54 -19.40
CA LEU A 682 -4.44 8.25 -19.94
C LEU A 682 -4.21 9.76 -19.99
N GLY A 683 -5.11 10.50 -20.64
CA GLY A 683 -5.12 11.96 -20.68
C GLY A 683 -4.26 12.57 -21.79
N TRP A 684 -3.94 11.82 -22.84
CA TRP A 684 -3.20 12.31 -24.00
C TRP A 684 -4.17 12.70 -25.14
N PRO A 685 -3.85 13.73 -25.96
CA PRO A 685 -4.64 14.03 -27.14
C PRO A 685 -4.73 12.82 -28.08
N GLY A 686 -5.96 12.34 -28.33
CA GLY A 686 -6.18 11.18 -29.20
C GLY A 686 -5.76 9.84 -28.60
N ASP A 687 -5.59 9.75 -27.28
CA ASP A 687 -5.50 8.43 -26.62
C ASP A 687 -6.72 7.56 -27.00
N GLY A 688 -6.50 6.25 -27.13
CA GLY A 688 -7.46 5.27 -27.69
C GLY A 688 -8.78 5.09 -26.90
N MET A 689 -9.08 6.01 -26.00
CA MET A 689 -10.23 6.01 -25.11
C MET A 689 -11.54 6.48 -25.77
N ALA A 690 -11.61 6.61 -27.09
CA ALA A 690 -12.91 6.61 -27.76
C ALA A 690 -13.64 5.25 -27.58
N GLU A 691 -12.92 4.17 -27.20
CA GLU A 691 -13.44 2.81 -27.24
C GLU A 691 -13.59 2.08 -25.89
N HIS A 692 -13.03 2.59 -24.76
CA HIS A 692 -12.93 1.83 -23.49
C HIS A 692 -13.34 2.58 -22.19
N GLY A 693 -14.24 3.56 -22.30
CA GLY A 693 -14.72 4.38 -21.17
C GLY A 693 -16.22 4.28 -20.93
N LEU A 694 -16.85 5.39 -20.53
CA LEU A 694 -18.31 5.49 -20.43
C LEU A 694 -19.03 5.15 -21.76
N PRO A 695 -18.54 5.58 -22.95
CA PRO A 695 -19.19 5.21 -24.21
C PRO A 695 -19.29 3.71 -24.43
N GLU A 696 -18.30 2.93 -23.96
CA GLU A 696 -18.34 1.47 -24.02
C GLU A 696 -19.30 0.92 -22.96
N ALA A 697 -19.13 1.30 -21.69
CA ALA A 697 -19.96 0.78 -20.59
C ALA A 697 -21.46 1.04 -20.81
N ALA A 698 -21.82 2.16 -21.44
CA ALA A 698 -23.19 2.61 -21.66
C ALA A 698 -23.66 2.48 -23.11
N SER A 699 -22.95 1.72 -23.96
CA SER A 699 -23.18 1.73 -25.42
C SER A 699 -24.61 1.38 -25.84
N SER A 700 -25.30 0.50 -25.08
CA SER A 700 -26.68 0.11 -25.38
C SER A 700 -27.72 1.14 -24.91
N LEU A 701 -27.33 2.08 -24.04
CA LEU A 701 -28.19 3.10 -23.45
C LEU A 701 -28.17 4.41 -24.24
N ALA A 702 -27.03 4.73 -24.87
CA ALA A 702 -26.84 5.98 -25.58
C ALA A 702 -27.72 6.11 -26.82
N ASP A 703 -28.19 7.32 -27.11
CA ASP A 703 -28.84 7.62 -28.39
C ASP A 703 -27.81 7.76 -29.54
N ALA A 704 -28.29 8.04 -30.75
CA ALA A 704 -27.44 8.20 -31.94
C ALA A 704 -26.43 9.36 -31.81
N ALA A 705 -26.62 10.29 -30.87
CA ALA A 705 -25.71 11.39 -30.58
C ALA A 705 -24.79 11.09 -29.38
N GLY A 706 -24.82 9.88 -28.83
CA GLY A 706 -24.02 9.48 -27.66
C GLY A 706 -24.58 9.96 -26.33
N LYS A 707 -25.79 10.53 -26.30
CA LYS A 707 -26.39 11.07 -25.07
C LYS A 707 -27.04 9.96 -24.26
N LEU A 708 -26.74 9.94 -22.96
CA LEU A 708 -27.34 8.99 -22.02
C LEU A 708 -28.72 9.45 -21.54
N PRO A 709 -29.67 8.50 -21.34
CA PRO A 709 -31.01 8.79 -20.84
C PRO A 709 -31.04 9.17 -19.34
N LYS A 710 -29.96 8.89 -18.61
CA LYS A 710 -29.76 9.17 -17.19
C LYS A 710 -28.33 9.67 -16.96
N PRO A 711 -28.08 10.45 -15.89
CA PRO A 711 -26.71 10.78 -15.48
C PRO A 711 -25.88 9.52 -15.22
N ALA A 712 -24.57 9.63 -15.41
CA ALA A 712 -23.62 8.55 -15.16
C ALA A 712 -22.63 8.90 -14.04
N TRP A 713 -22.33 7.96 -13.14
CA TRP A 713 -21.27 8.08 -12.13
C TRP A 713 -20.23 6.96 -12.34
N MET A 714 -18.95 7.31 -12.31
CA MET A 714 -17.86 6.33 -12.26
C MET A 714 -17.62 5.98 -10.79
N SER A 715 -18.25 4.91 -10.31
CA SER A 715 -18.33 4.60 -8.87
C SER A 715 -17.11 3.87 -8.31
N GLU A 716 -16.18 3.42 -9.16
CA GLU A 716 -14.94 2.78 -8.71
C GLU A 716 -13.87 2.74 -9.82
N GLY A 717 -12.65 3.15 -9.50
CA GLY A 717 -11.51 2.98 -10.41
C GLY A 717 -10.27 3.78 -10.04
N THR A 718 -9.17 3.43 -10.70
CA THR A 718 -7.84 4.08 -10.59
C THR A 718 -6.91 3.55 -11.68
N THR A 719 -5.76 4.20 -11.86
CA THR A 719 -4.64 3.73 -12.70
C THR A 719 -3.51 3.05 -11.90
N LEU A 720 -3.55 3.12 -10.57
CA LEU A 720 -2.39 2.83 -9.74
C LEU A 720 -2.27 1.35 -9.34
N ARG A 721 -2.07 0.50 -10.34
CA ARG A 721 -1.72 -0.90 -10.13
C ARG A 721 -0.25 -0.99 -9.71
N THR A 722 0.08 -1.77 -8.69
CA THR A 722 1.46 -2.11 -8.31
C THR A 722 2.42 -0.96 -7.92
N SER A 723 1.97 0.28 -7.76
CA SER A 723 2.83 1.33 -7.17
C SER A 723 3.19 0.95 -5.73
N THR A 724 4.48 1.06 -5.39
CA THR A 724 4.89 1.12 -3.98
C THR A 724 4.37 2.46 -3.44
N PHE A 725 3.77 2.41 -2.25
CA PHE A 725 3.18 3.57 -1.58
C PHE A 725 3.84 3.70 -0.21
N ASP A 726 5.16 3.69 -0.18
CA ASP A 726 5.93 3.89 1.04
C ASP A 726 5.94 5.36 1.49
N GLY A 727 5.54 6.31 0.64
CA GLY A 727 5.41 7.74 0.96
C GLY A 727 6.75 8.46 0.90
N PHE A 728 6.81 9.79 1.01
CA PHE A 728 8.01 10.61 0.72
C PHE A 728 9.12 10.54 1.79
N TYR A 729 9.41 9.35 2.33
CA TYR A 729 10.39 9.12 3.40
C TYR A 729 11.81 8.86 2.87
N ASN A 730 12.82 9.12 3.71
CA ASN A 730 14.23 8.84 3.43
C ASN A 730 14.89 8.07 4.56
N CYS A 731 14.70 8.48 5.82
CA CYS A 731 15.30 7.80 6.97
C CYS A 731 14.31 7.06 7.89
N THR A 732 13.00 7.31 7.74
CA THR A 732 11.96 6.54 8.44
C THR A 732 11.92 5.08 7.97
N LEU A 733 12.15 4.85 6.68
CA LEU A 733 12.20 3.50 6.11
C LEU A 733 13.59 2.88 6.37
N PRO A 734 13.65 1.61 6.77
CA PRO A 734 14.94 0.93 6.97
C PRO A 734 15.57 0.42 5.66
N TYR A 735 15.01 0.81 4.51
CA TYR A 735 15.45 0.47 3.16
C TYR A 735 15.32 1.68 2.24
N PRO A 736 16.06 1.73 1.11
CA PRO A 736 15.93 2.80 0.14
C PRO A 736 14.50 2.92 -0.37
N ASN A 737 14.00 4.14 -0.43
CA ASN A 737 12.67 4.40 -0.95
C ASN A 737 12.70 4.47 -2.47
N GLU A 738 11.94 3.62 -3.13
CA GLU A 738 11.90 3.49 -4.59
C GLU A 738 10.61 4.06 -5.21
N ASP A 739 9.72 4.66 -4.42
CA ASP A 739 8.47 5.25 -4.89
C ASP A 739 8.71 6.36 -5.94
N ASP A 740 7.96 6.30 -7.05
CA ASP A 740 7.86 7.38 -8.03
C ASP A 740 6.58 8.19 -7.80
N TYR A 741 6.67 9.14 -6.87
CA TYR A 741 5.55 10.01 -6.48
C TYR A 741 5.09 10.91 -7.63
N LEU A 742 6.01 11.35 -8.50
CA LEU A 742 5.68 12.25 -9.61
C LEU A 742 4.85 11.53 -10.66
N SER A 743 5.26 10.32 -11.05
CA SER A 743 4.50 9.47 -11.96
C SER A 743 3.14 9.10 -11.38
N THR A 744 3.10 8.73 -10.09
CA THR A 744 1.84 8.39 -9.41
C THR A 744 0.87 9.57 -9.36
N ALA A 745 1.36 10.78 -9.06
CA ALA A 745 0.57 12.00 -9.07
C ALA A 745 0.08 12.39 -10.48
N ASP A 746 0.95 12.35 -11.49
CA ASP A 746 0.62 12.65 -12.88
C ASP A 746 -0.45 11.68 -13.42
N GLN A 747 -0.26 10.37 -13.22
CA GLN A 747 -1.22 9.35 -13.64
C GLN A 747 -2.59 9.56 -13.00
N THR A 748 -2.64 9.81 -11.69
CA THR A 748 -3.90 10.03 -10.97
C THR A 748 -4.63 11.27 -11.48
N ALA A 749 -3.90 12.39 -11.66
CA ALA A 749 -4.47 13.63 -12.18
C ALA A 749 -5.03 13.44 -13.59
N ARG A 750 -4.26 12.82 -14.49
CA ARG A 750 -4.67 12.54 -15.86
C ARG A 750 -5.86 11.59 -15.93
N TYR A 751 -5.87 10.54 -15.12
CA TYR A 751 -7.00 9.63 -15.01
C TYR A 751 -8.29 10.38 -14.64
N MET A 752 -8.26 11.22 -13.60
CA MET A 752 -9.43 12.00 -13.20
C MET A 752 -9.90 12.95 -14.31
N VAL A 753 -8.99 13.68 -14.96
CA VAL A 753 -9.32 14.58 -16.08
C VAL A 753 -9.96 13.80 -17.23
N ARG A 754 -9.39 12.64 -17.58
CA ARG A 754 -9.90 11.80 -18.66
C ARG A 754 -11.29 11.22 -18.34
N ILE A 755 -11.50 10.71 -17.13
CA ILE A 755 -12.81 10.17 -16.74
C ILE A 755 -13.87 11.26 -16.79
N LEU A 756 -13.59 12.45 -16.24
CA LEU A 756 -14.55 13.54 -16.23
C LEU A 756 -14.83 14.12 -17.63
N SER A 757 -13.88 14.04 -18.57
CA SER A 757 -14.12 14.49 -19.95
C SER A 757 -15.10 13.61 -20.73
N ASP A 758 -15.37 12.38 -20.28
CA ASP A 758 -16.42 11.50 -20.85
C ASP A 758 -17.85 11.88 -20.42
N GLY A 759 -17.99 12.83 -19.50
CA GLY A 759 -19.29 13.32 -19.00
C GLY A 759 -19.92 12.62 -17.78
N PRO A 760 -19.31 11.66 -17.05
CA PRO A 760 -19.88 11.25 -15.76
C PRO A 760 -19.86 12.43 -14.78
N GLN A 761 -20.91 12.56 -13.98
CA GLN A 761 -21.05 13.65 -13.00
C GLN A 761 -20.15 13.47 -11.77
N LYS A 762 -19.74 12.23 -11.50
CA LYS A 762 -18.94 11.86 -10.33
C LYS A 762 -17.92 10.79 -10.70
N LEU A 763 -16.79 10.84 -10.01
CA LEU A 763 -15.71 9.87 -10.06
C LEU A 763 -15.36 9.47 -8.62
N PHE A 764 -15.16 8.18 -8.37
CA PHE A 764 -14.78 7.67 -7.05
C PHE A 764 -13.46 6.92 -7.15
N LEU A 765 -12.40 7.50 -6.60
CA LEU A 765 -11.08 6.88 -6.59
C LEU A 765 -11.08 5.65 -5.66
N TYR A 766 -10.55 4.57 -6.19
CA TYR A 766 -10.20 3.38 -5.42
C TYR A 766 -8.67 3.38 -5.23
N THR A 767 -8.11 3.40 -4.01
CA THR A 767 -8.78 3.50 -2.71
C THR A 767 -7.92 4.07 -1.57
N MET A 768 -8.54 4.77 -0.60
CA MET A 768 -7.97 5.30 0.64
C MET A 768 -8.27 4.42 1.87
N HIS A 769 -8.36 3.10 1.69
CA HIS A 769 -8.39 2.16 2.83
C HIS A 769 -7.56 0.90 2.60
N GLY A 770 -7.04 0.68 1.39
CA GLY A 770 -6.16 -0.44 1.03
C GLY A 770 -4.76 -0.35 1.67
N LEU A 771 -4.60 0.25 2.84
CA LEU A 771 -3.36 0.27 3.58
C LEU A 771 -3.31 -0.91 4.56
N ASP A 772 -2.11 -1.46 4.72
CA ASP A 772 -1.78 -2.36 5.82
C ASP A 772 -0.30 -2.17 6.11
N TYR A 773 0.02 -2.05 7.39
CA TYR A 773 1.30 -1.57 7.93
C TYR A 773 2.49 -2.24 7.22
N PHE A 774 3.08 -1.48 6.28
CA PHE A 774 4.25 -1.82 5.47
C PHE A 774 4.34 -3.29 5.03
N ARG A 775 3.38 -3.74 4.20
CA ARG A 775 3.30 -5.12 3.69
C ARG A 775 4.46 -5.60 2.82
N GLY A 776 5.42 -4.75 2.44
CA GLY A 776 6.40 -5.09 1.40
C GLY A 776 5.69 -5.31 0.05
N THR A 777 6.20 -6.24 -0.77
CA THR A 777 5.76 -6.46 -2.17
C THR A 777 4.33 -6.97 -2.36
N ASP A 778 3.63 -7.34 -1.29
CA ASP A 778 2.25 -7.87 -1.32
C ASP A 778 1.19 -6.81 -0.92
N ALA A 779 1.52 -5.52 -1.02
CA ALA A 779 0.57 -4.44 -0.79
C ALA A 779 -0.64 -4.58 -1.75
N PRO A 780 -1.88 -4.36 -1.27
CA PRO A 780 -3.05 -4.46 -2.13
C PRO A 780 -2.92 -3.46 -3.29
N ASN A 781 -3.11 -3.98 -4.50
CA ASN A 781 -3.14 -3.19 -5.72
C ASN A 781 -4.23 -2.11 -5.63
N TRP A 782 -4.05 -1.03 -6.41
CA TRP A 782 -5.07 0.00 -6.62
C TRP A 782 -5.30 0.93 -5.42
N ARG A 783 -4.25 1.28 -4.67
CA ARG A 783 -4.36 2.32 -3.64
C ARG A 783 -4.34 3.71 -4.30
N ALA A 784 -4.98 4.68 -3.67
CA ALA A 784 -4.91 6.08 -4.06
C ALA A 784 -4.70 6.96 -2.82
N LEU A 785 -3.94 8.04 -2.99
CA LEU A 785 -3.75 9.15 -2.04
C LEU A 785 -3.10 8.80 -0.69
N LEU A 786 -2.95 7.53 -0.30
CA LEU A 786 -2.38 7.13 0.98
C LEU A 786 -1.11 6.29 0.85
N SER A 787 -0.18 6.50 1.76
CA SER A 787 1.01 5.68 1.99
C SER A 787 0.70 4.47 2.89
N ASN A 788 1.67 3.57 3.07
CA ASN A 788 1.55 2.30 3.80
C ASN A 788 1.29 2.48 5.30
N ASP A 789 1.67 3.61 5.87
CA ASP A 789 1.39 3.97 7.26
C ASP A 789 0.06 4.75 7.42
N GLY A 790 -0.63 5.03 6.32
CA GLY A 790 -1.96 5.66 6.30
C GLY A 790 -1.96 7.18 6.38
N TYR A 791 -0.85 7.83 6.05
CA TYR A 791 -0.82 9.27 5.76
C TYR A 791 -0.95 9.52 4.26
N LEU A 792 -1.00 10.78 3.84
CA LEU A 792 -1.03 11.10 2.41
C LEU A 792 0.18 10.51 1.68
N HIS A 793 0.06 10.30 0.38
CA HIS A 793 1.15 9.88 -0.50
C HIS A 793 1.50 11.01 -1.47
#